data_AF-E8UYT8-F1
#
_entry.id   AF-E8UYT8-F1
#
_cell.length_a   1.000
_cell.length_b   1.000
_cell.length_c   1.000
_cell.angle_alpha   90.00
_cell.angle_beta   90.00
_cell.angle_gamma   90.00
#
_symmetry.space_group_name_H-M   'P 1'
#
loop_
_entity.id
_entity.type
_entity.pdbx_description
1 polymer ?
#
loop_
_entity_poly.entity_id
_entity_poly.type
_entity_poly.pdbx_seq_one_letter_code
_entity_poly.pdbx_strand_id
1 'polypeptide(L)'
;MKQYKICKWLSTCLGLSVLLSSSCALIAQKSQVAPTGPNLALGKPAKSSGDENASLGPAKAVDGNLATRWSSAFADDEWIEVDLGSVQTINQVALNWQNSHAVQYNIQVSTDEAKWTDALVQTAGLGGVETPTFPPVSGRFVRMLGIKRSTIYGYSLFEFGVYGPAATAGPTITAQPASQTVTAGVTVTFTVAATGTGALSYQWLKNGVPISGANSASYVTPVLAIADSGTSYSVTVTDAIGSVASNPAILTVNPGYTVYPGFVGTDLANNTKGAWPDDQIYVTVIGLDPQTGVFATVKPDGTITDVSVADNDAAGHLTKNKNNYPNYAFTLAQSKLLKLPKMSSGRVFISMGEPVYLKILQDAKGNIGYAGPNPQNTTDPNENVPFDWYEFTYNNTGLFINTTQVDEFGLPLVLDVWGNKATFHQQTGITESIAALDQEFVNETPAEFHTTPISNLRILSPTKTTFGAKGVNGQYFDAYVANIWNMYSANPLIVNLFGNRRFTGTTTATSFNFTEVNLNNGAFVGNSYVVNRPTTQDIFQCSGSMAKGDPTKDINTVELALEAQMCAAFNRHVMADVTTWATPSAFYLNSPTNSYAQFWHRHSMGGLAYGFAYDDVSGQSSTISTGTPEHMVFTIGW
;
A
#
# COMPACT_ATOMS: atom_id res chain seq x y z
N MET A 1 18.76 57.45 -2.70
CA MET A 1 19.26 58.82 -2.42
C MET A 1 19.64 58.88 -0.95
N LYS A 2 20.95 59.04 -0.64
CA LYS A 2 21.55 59.42 0.66
C LYS A 2 21.35 58.44 1.85
N GLN A 3 22.23 58.27 2.82
CA GLN A 3 23.63 58.61 3.16
C GLN A 3 23.77 57.96 4.58
N TYR A 4 24.78 57.18 4.98
CA TYR A 4 26.17 57.47 5.37
C TYR A 4 26.51 56.73 6.69
N LYS A 5 27.76 56.27 6.73
CA LYS A 5 28.54 55.78 7.88
C LYS A 5 28.69 56.83 8.98
N ILE A 6 29.03 56.41 10.21
CA ILE A 6 30.02 57.03 11.13
C ILE A 6 30.35 56.06 12.30
N CYS A 7 31.65 55.85 12.56
CA CYS A 7 32.33 56.01 13.87
C CYS A 7 33.83 55.70 13.68
N LYS A 8 34.71 56.72 13.56
CA LYS A 8 35.51 57.42 14.61
C LYS A 8 36.74 56.61 15.06
N TRP A 9 37.96 56.90 14.59
CA TRP A 9 38.91 58.00 14.93
C TRP A 9 39.46 57.96 16.37
N LEU A 10 40.78 57.77 16.54
CA LEU A 10 41.74 58.88 16.78
C LEU A 10 43.20 58.38 16.79
N SER A 11 44.06 59.01 15.99
CA SER A 11 45.33 59.61 16.44
C SER A 11 45.93 60.43 15.31
N THR A 12 46.27 61.68 15.64
CA THR A 12 46.74 62.74 14.74
C THR A 12 48.22 63.05 14.99
N CYS A 13 48.94 63.33 13.90
CA CYS A 13 49.77 64.53 13.65
C CYS A 13 51.30 64.39 13.40
N LEU A 14 51.71 65.07 12.31
CA LEU A 14 53.03 65.44 11.75
C LEU A 14 53.88 64.30 11.14
N GLY A 15 54.44 64.35 9.93
CA GLY A 15 54.56 65.35 8.86
C GLY A 15 55.46 64.77 7.73
N LEU A 16 55.29 65.24 6.49
CA LEU A 16 56.09 65.04 5.25
C LEU A 16 57.57 64.56 5.45
N SER A 17 58.21 63.70 4.64
CA SER A 17 58.02 63.37 3.21
C SER A 17 58.96 62.21 2.75
N VAL A 18 58.45 61.34 1.86
CA VAL A 18 59.15 60.56 0.78
C VAL A 18 59.99 59.31 1.14
N LEU A 19 59.42 58.14 0.73
CA LEU A 19 60.00 56.90 0.18
C LEU A 19 61.41 56.43 0.61
N LEU A 20 61.51 55.26 1.27
CA LEU A 20 62.01 53.98 0.71
C LEU A 20 61.95 52.84 1.75
N SER A 21 61.79 51.62 1.24
CA SER A 21 61.47 50.33 1.86
C SER A 21 62.49 49.75 2.86
N SER A 22 61.99 49.10 3.92
CA SER A 22 62.52 47.82 4.41
C SER A 22 61.47 47.07 5.24
N SER A 23 61.00 45.95 4.68
CA SER A 23 60.02 45.05 5.24
C SER A 23 60.64 44.18 6.33
N CYS A 24 60.09 44.22 7.54
CA CYS A 24 60.28 43.14 8.53
C CYS A 24 59.27 42.04 8.18
N ALA A 25 59.75 40.90 7.68
CA ALA A 25 58.90 39.78 7.27
C ALA A 25 58.30 39.07 8.50
N LEU A 26 56.96 39.00 8.58
CA LEU A 26 56.27 37.96 9.34
C LEU A 26 56.40 36.64 8.56
N ILE A 27 57.02 35.63 9.16
CA ILE A 27 56.95 34.25 8.65
C ILE A 27 55.57 33.70 9.03
N ALA A 28 54.71 33.48 8.03
CA ALA A 28 53.49 32.71 8.20
C ALA A 28 53.84 31.21 8.25
N GLN A 29 53.68 30.56 9.39
CA GLN A 29 53.63 29.09 9.43
C GLN A 29 52.37 28.62 8.70
N LYS A 30 52.52 27.88 7.59
CA LYS A 30 51.41 27.13 6.99
C LYS A 30 50.90 26.12 8.01
N SER A 31 49.62 26.21 8.38
CA SER A 31 48.95 25.21 9.23
C SER A 31 49.01 23.84 8.54
N GLN A 32 49.60 22.85 9.21
CA GLN A 32 49.70 21.49 8.67
C GLN A 32 48.38 20.75 8.85
N VAL A 33 47.83 20.23 7.75
CA VAL A 33 46.59 19.45 7.78
C VAL A 33 46.92 18.05 8.28
N ALA A 34 46.32 17.64 9.40
CA ALA A 34 46.45 16.27 9.89
C ALA A 34 45.83 15.29 8.87
N PRO A 35 46.44 14.11 8.63
CA PRO A 35 45.87 13.12 7.73
C PRO A 35 44.48 12.64 8.18
N THR A 36 43.56 12.46 7.23
CA THR A 36 42.15 12.12 7.50
C THR A 36 41.80 10.65 7.21
N GLY A 37 42.75 9.85 6.71
CA GLY A 37 42.58 8.44 6.38
C GLY A 37 43.61 7.52 7.02
N PRO A 38 43.48 6.19 6.88
CA PRO A 38 44.49 5.24 7.36
C PRO A 38 45.82 5.42 6.61
N ASN A 39 46.95 5.23 7.30
CA ASN A 39 48.28 5.23 6.68
C ASN A 39 48.44 3.97 5.81
N LEU A 40 48.40 4.15 4.49
CA LEU A 40 48.52 3.09 3.48
C LEU A 40 49.91 2.46 3.44
N ALA A 41 50.94 3.18 3.91
CA ALA A 41 52.33 2.73 3.94
C ALA A 41 52.69 1.91 5.20
N LEU A 42 51.86 1.93 6.25
CA LEU A 42 52.17 1.29 7.52
C LEU A 42 52.40 -0.23 7.35
N GLY A 43 53.59 -0.69 7.74
CA GLY A 43 54.02 -2.09 7.68
C GLY A 43 54.31 -2.61 6.27
N LYS A 44 54.37 -1.73 5.25
CA LYS A 44 54.55 -2.13 3.85
C LYS A 44 56.02 -2.34 3.48
N PRO A 45 56.32 -3.14 2.44
CA PRO A 45 57.68 -3.25 1.90
C PRO A 45 58.21 -1.89 1.43
N ALA A 46 59.44 -1.55 1.82
CA ALA A 46 60.09 -0.30 1.44
C ALA A 46 61.52 -0.53 0.91
N LYS A 47 61.95 0.33 -0.01
CA LYS A 47 63.28 0.35 -0.66
C LYS A 47 63.88 1.76 -0.59
N SER A 48 65.20 1.87 -0.72
CA SER A 48 65.91 3.15 -0.79
C SER A 48 67.01 3.09 -1.84
N SER A 49 67.49 4.27 -2.28
CA SER A 49 68.68 4.41 -3.13
C SER A 49 69.98 3.99 -2.43
N GLY A 50 70.00 4.11 -1.11
CA GLY A 50 71.14 3.81 -0.26
C GLY A 50 70.86 4.22 1.18
N ASP A 51 71.62 3.65 2.11
CA ASP A 51 71.46 3.90 3.54
C ASP A 51 72.79 4.37 4.16
N GLU A 52 72.72 5.20 5.19
CA GLU A 52 73.89 5.64 5.97
C GLU A 52 74.67 4.44 6.55
N ASN A 53 73.94 3.42 7.00
CA ASN A 53 74.47 2.12 7.41
C ASN A 53 73.33 1.08 7.49
N ALA A 54 73.70 -0.20 7.63
CA ALA A 54 72.75 -1.31 7.61
C ALA A 54 71.67 -1.30 8.71
N SER A 55 71.84 -0.52 9.79
CA SER A 55 70.84 -0.44 10.87
C SER A 55 69.74 0.61 10.64
N LEU A 56 69.88 1.46 9.61
CA LEU A 56 69.02 2.61 9.32
C LEU A 56 68.30 2.46 7.97
N GLY A 57 67.86 1.24 7.63
CA GLY A 57 67.19 0.93 6.36
C GLY A 57 65.74 1.45 6.25
N PRO A 58 65.14 1.41 5.04
CA PRO A 58 63.88 2.09 4.71
C PRO A 58 62.66 1.55 5.45
N ALA A 59 62.67 0.29 5.88
CA ALA A 59 61.59 -0.31 6.67
C ALA A 59 61.33 0.44 7.99
N LYS A 60 62.33 1.17 8.52
CA LYS A 60 62.22 1.96 9.75
C LYS A 60 61.42 3.24 9.62
N ALA A 61 61.12 3.67 8.39
CA ALA A 61 60.27 4.83 8.15
C ALA A 61 58.82 4.44 7.86
N VAL A 62 58.45 3.17 7.95
CA VAL A 62 57.08 2.71 7.67
C VAL A 62 56.58 1.73 8.74
N ASP A 63 57.27 1.63 9.88
CA ASP A 63 56.95 0.69 10.95
C ASP A 63 56.06 1.30 12.05
N GLY A 64 55.73 2.59 11.96
CA GLY A 64 54.93 3.31 12.95
C GLY A 64 55.66 3.59 14.26
N ASN A 65 56.97 3.33 14.34
CA ASN A 65 57.78 3.55 15.53
C ASN A 65 58.67 4.79 15.39
N LEU A 66 58.25 5.90 16.02
CA LEU A 66 58.96 7.18 15.96
C LEU A 66 60.32 7.20 16.69
N ALA A 67 60.72 6.11 17.34
CA ALA A 67 62.06 5.95 17.91
C ALA A 67 63.08 5.38 16.92
N THR A 68 62.62 4.85 15.78
CA THR A 68 63.46 4.34 14.69
C THR A 68 63.39 5.25 13.47
N ARG A 69 64.40 5.20 12.60
CA ARG A 69 64.44 6.05 11.42
C ARG A 69 65.16 5.38 10.25
N TRP A 70 64.74 5.73 9.05
CA TRP A 70 65.57 5.59 7.85
C TRP A 70 66.58 6.73 7.79
N SER A 71 67.78 6.48 7.26
CA SER A 71 68.78 7.51 6.95
C SER A 71 69.49 7.14 5.64
N SER A 72 69.52 8.05 4.66
CA SER A 72 70.11 7.82 3.35
C SER A 72 71.64 7.89 3.35
N ALA A 73 72.26 7.54 2.21
CA ALA A 73 73.65 7.92 1.95
C ALA A 73 73.81 9.46 1.93
N PHE A 74 75.05 9.94 2.10
CA PHE A 74 75.33 11.38 2.29
C PHE A 74 75.47 12.12 0.95
N ALA A 75 74.47 11.96 0.09
CA ALA A 75 74.38 12.57 -1.23
C ALA A 75 72.99 13.20 -1.44
N ASP A 76 72.93 14.18 -2.36
CA ASP A 76 71.65 14.64 -2.90
C ASP A 76 71.09 13.56 -3.85
N ASP A 77 69.84 13.70 -4.30
CA ASP A 77 69.12 12.76 -5.18
C ASP A 77 68.87 11.35 -4.60
N GLU A 78 69.01 11.19 -3.29
CA GLU A 78 68.64 9.96 -2.57
C GLU A 78 67.11 9.87 -2.34
N TRP A 79 66.58 8.65 -2.32
CA TRP A 79 65.14 8.38 -2.23
C TRP A 79 64.79 7.21 -1.31
N ILE A 80 63.55 7.25 -0.79
CA ILE A 80 62.85 6.12 -0.15
C ILE A 80 61.53 5.88 -0.88
N GLU A 81 61.19 4.60 -1.07
CA GLU A 81 60.01 4.13 -1.77
C GLU A 81 59.25 3.10 -0.94
N VAL A 82 57.92 3.09 -1.04
CA VAL A 82 57.03 2.09 -0.45
C VAL A 82 56.11 1.45 -1.49
N ASP A 83 55.97 0.12 -1.47
CA ASP A 83 54.99 -0.65 -2.25
C ASP A 83 53.70 -0.86 -1.42
N LEU A 84 52.60 -0.21 -1.83
CA LEU A 84 51.32 -0.31 -1.14
C LEU A 84 50.64 -1.68 -1.31
N GLY A 85 51.09 -2.50 -2.26
CA GLY A 85 50.63 -3.85 -2.58
C GLY A 85 49.59 -3.92 -3.71
N SER A 86 48.88 -2.82 -3.98
CA SER A 86 47.96 -2.66 -5.11
C SER A 86 47.86 -1.18 -5.49
N VAL A 87 47.31 -0.88 -6.67
CA VAL A 87 47.09 0.52 -7.09
C VAL A 87 46.04 1.16 -6.18
N GLN A 88 46.42 2.25 -5.51
CA GLN A 88 45.59 3.04 -4.61
C GLN A 88 45.45 4.48 -5.13
N THR A 89 44.38 5.17 -4.74
CA THR A 89 44.26 6.63 -4.94
C THR A 89 44.89 7.35 -3.74
N ILE A 90 45.85 8.23 -4.00
CA ILE A 90 46.68 8.91 -2.99
C ILE A 90 46.58 10.41 -3.22
N ASN A 91 46.48 11.21 -2.18
CA ASN A 91 46.42 12.67 -2.28
C ASN A 91 47.19 13.40 -1.15
N GLN A 92 47.86 12.65 -0.28
CA GLN A 92 48.62 13.21 0.83
C GLN A 92 49.73 12.26 1.27
N VAL A 93 50.83 12.82 1.75
CA VAL A 93 51.85 12.08 2.52
C VAL A 93 52.12 12.78 3.85
N ALA A 94 52.64 12.05 4.83
CA ALA A 94 53.19 12.61 6.06
C ALA A 94 54.66 12.20 6.19
N LEU A 95 55.55 13.19 6.22
CA LEU A 95 56.99 13.01 6.36
C LEU A 95 57.38 13.48 7.75
N ASN A 96 57.71 12.55 8.65
CA ASN A 96 58.25 12.90 9.96
C ASN A 96 59.77 12.89 9.89
N TRP A 97 60.36 14.04 9.61
CA TRP A 97 61.80 14.20 9.44
C TRP A 97 62.55 14.18 10.77
N GLN A 98 63.78 13.66 10.72
CA GLN A 98 64.81 14.02 11.70
C GLN A 98 65.42 15.38 11.34
N ASN A 99 66.36 15.90 12.15
CA ASN A 99 67.08 17.16 11.86
C ASN A 99 67.66 17.22 10.43
N SER A 100 68.17 16.11 9.89
CA SER A 100 68.65 15.99 8.52
C SER A 100 67.51 15.69 7.54
N HIS A 101 66.94 16.74 6.97
CA HIS A 101 65.75 16.71 6.11
C HIS A 101 66.04 17.24 4.70
N ALA A 102 65.07 17.13 3.80
CA ALA A 102 65.15 17.72 2.46
C ALA A 102 64.61 19.15 2.44
N VAL A 103 65.39 20.10 1.93
CA VAL A 103 64.87 21.45 1.59
C VAL A 103 64.23 21.50 0.21
N GLN A 104 64.55 20.54 -0.66
CA GLN A 104 63.86 20.29 -1.92
C GLN A 104 63.61 18.80 -2.08
N TYR A 105 62.38 18.39 -2.36
CA TYR A 105 62.02 16.99 -2.59
C TYR A 105 60.78 16.86 -3.47
N ASN A 106 60.66 15.71 -4.15
CA ASN A 106 59.46 15.34 -4.87
C ASN A 106 58.78 14.17 -4.19
N ILE A 107 57.44 14.16 -4.23
CA ILE A 107 56.66 12.94 -4.00
C ILE A 107 56.29 12.40 -5.35
N GLN A 108 56.72 11.18 -5.63
CA GLN A 108 56.54 10.50 -6.89
C GLN A 108 55.66 9.28 -6.71
N VAL A 109 54.86 8.99 -7.73
CA VAL A 109 54.00 7.80 -7.78
C VAL A 109 54.26 6.98 -9.03
N SER A 110 54.11 5.68 -8.92
CA SER A 110 54.17 4.73 -10.03
C SER A 110 53.15 3.60 -9.85
N THR A 111 52.62 3.08 -10.95
CA THR A 111 51.78 1.87 -10.94
C THR A 111 52.57 0.60 -11.29
N ASP A 112 53.77 0.74 -11.87
CA ASP A 112 54.56 -0.34 -12.45
C ASP A 112 56.01 -0.40 -11.93
N GLU A 113 56.40 0.49 -11.01
CA GLU A 113 57.76 0.66 -10.47
C GLU A 113 58.81 1.13 -11.50
N ALA A 114 58.42 1.29 -12.77
CA ALA A 114 59.32 1.64 -13.88
C ALA A 114 59.14 3.10 -14.32
N LYS A 115 57.91 3.57 -14.42
CA LYS A 115 57.57 4.94 -14.81
C LYS A 115 57.08 5.73 -13.61
N TRP A 116 57.73 6.86 -13.36
CA TRP A 116 57.47 7.72 -12.20
C TRP A 116 56.90 9.06 -12.63
N THR A 117 55.88 9.52 -11.91
CA THR A 117 55.27 10.85 -12.09
C THR A 117 55.39 11.64 -10.79
N ASP A 118 55.76 12.91 -10.87
CA ASP A 118 55.74 13.81 -9.71
C ASP A 118 54.30 14.15 -9.34
N ALA A 119 53.85 13.66 -8.18
CA ALA A 119 52.59 14.04 -7.55
C ALA A 119 52.72 15.39 -6.81
N LEU A 120 53.92 15.68 -6.31
CA LEU A 120 54.27 16.94 -5.65
C LEU A 120 55.73 17.30 -5.93
N VAL A 121 55.99 18.58 -6.15
CA VAL A 121 57.33 19.18 -6.16
C VAL A 121 57.40 20.18 -5.00
N GLN A 122 58.25 19.93 -4.01
CA GLN A 122 58.51 20.82 -2.87
C GLN A 122 59.87 21.50 -3.04
N THR A 123 59.89 22.82 -3.02
CA THR A 123 61.12 23.62 -3.25
C THR A 123 61.64 24.34 -1.99
N ALA A 124 60.88 24.29 -0.89
CA ALA A 124 61.22 24.92 0.38
C ALA A 124 60.72 24.07 1.57
N GLY A 125 61.22 22.83 1.67
CA GLY A 125 61.00 21.95 2.82
C GLY A 125 61.53 22.56 4.12
N LEU A 126 60.84 22.31 5.23
CA LEU A 126 61.08 22.93 6.53
C LEU A 126 61.63 21.95 7.57
N GLY A 127 61.49 20.64 7.33
CA GLY A 127 61.80 19.60 8.32
C GLY A 127 60.72 19.48 9.39
N GLY A 128 60.99 18.67 10.43
CA GLY A 128 59.97 18.27 11.40
C GLY A 128 58.92 17.35 10.77
N VAL A 129 57.68 17.39 11.24
CA VAL A 129 56.57 16.73 10.54
C VAL A 129 56.17 17.62 9.38
N GLU A 130 55.99 17.09 8.17
CA GLU A 130 55.41 17.77 7.01
C GLU A 130 54.29 16.92 6.42
N THR A 131 53.09 17.49 6.23
CA THR A 131 51.92 16.76 5.70
C THR A 131 51.41 17.32 4.36
N PRO A 132 52.24 17.35 3.30
CA PRO A 132 51.82 17.96 2.05
C PRO A 132 50.68 17.19 1.38
N THR A 133 49.72 17.94 0.84
CA THR A 133 48.60 17.44 0.05
C THR A 133 48.79 17.77 -1.43
N PHE A 134 48.28 16.92 -2.31
CA PHE A 134 48.31 17.08 -3.76
C PHE A 134 46.99 16.59 -4.39
N PRO A 135 46.68 16.92 -5.65
CA PRO A 135 45.51 16.36 -6.33
C PRO A 135 45.54 14.82 -6.29
N PRO A 136 44.39 14.14 -6.14
CA PRO A 136 44.35 12.68 -6.11
C PRO A 136 44.98 12.04 -7.35
N VAL A 137 45.92 11.12 -7.13
CA VAL A 137 46.64 10.37 -8.17
C VAL A 137 46.60 8.88 -7.86
N SER A 138 46.58 8.05 -8.91
CA SER A 138 46.66 6.59 -8.75
C SER A 138 48.12 6.12 -8.72
N GLY A 139 48.49 5.33 -7.72
CA GLY A 139 49.82 4.75 -7.57
C GLY A 139 49.81 3.49 -6.72
N ARG A 140 50.69 2.54 -7.05
CA ARG A 140 51.02 1.39 -6.19
C ARG A 140 52.29 1.65 -5.41
N PHE A 141 53.27 2.29 -6.05
CA PHE A 141 54.54 2.65 -5.46
C PHE A 141 54.59 4.15 -5.21
N VAL A 142 55.05 4.56 -4.04
CA VAL A 142 55.17 5.97 -3.65
C VAL A 142 56.58 6.23 -3.17
N ARG A 143 57.23 7.26 -3.73
CA ARG A 143 58.62 7.58 -3.49
C ARG A 143 58.79 9.02 -3.03
N MET A 144 59.52 9.23 -1.95
CA MET A 144 60.10 10.53 -1.61
C MET A 144 61.49 10.59 -2.23
N LEU A 145 61.68 11.48 -3.20
CA LEU A 145 62.96 11.76 -3.84
C LEU A 145 63.50 13.08 -3.29
N GLY A 146 64.58 13.02 -2.51
CA GLY A 146 65.22 14.20 -1.97
C GLY A 146 66.16 14.83 -2.99
N ILE A 147 65.89 16.07 -3.41
CA ILE A 147 66.67 16.79 -4.42
C ILE A 147 67.80 17.62 -3.79
N LYS A 148 67.56 18.20 -2.61
CA LYS A 148 68.58 18.99 -1.91
C LYS A 148 68.48 18.84 -0.40
N ARG A 149 69.60 18.51 0.24
CA ARG A 149 69.72 18.33 1.70
C ARG A 149 69.79 19.64 2.47
N SER A 150 69.26 19.62 3.70
CA SER A 150 69.37 20.73 4.66
C SER A 150 70.71 20.76 5.42
N THR A 151 71.43 19.65 5.43
CA THR A 151 72.71 19.47 6.13
C THR A 151 73.70 18.68 5.28
N ILE A 152 74.94 18.48 5.77
CA ILE A 152 75.94 17.61 5.12
C ILE A 152 75.64 16.10 5.26
N TYR A 153 74.73 15.72 6.16
CA TYR A 153 74.31 14.33 6.38
C TYR A 153 73.22 13.91 5.39
N GLY A 154 72.90 12.62 5.28
CA GLY A 154 71.81 12.10 4.42
C GLY A 154 70.41 12.50 4.89
N TYR A 155 69.39 12.30 4.06
CA TYR A 155 67.98 12.49 4.43
C TYR A 155 67.57 11.46 5.48
N SER A 156 66.80 11.86 6.48
CA SER A 156 66.37 10.95 7.53
C SER A 156 64.93 11.17 7.97
N LEU A 157 64.16 10.08 7.99
CA LEU A 157 62.72 10.05 8.31
C LEU A 157 62.45 9.06 9.44
N PHE A 158 61.80 9.53 10.50
CA PHE A 158 61.17 8.70 11.53
C PHE A 158 59.91 7.99 11.00
N GLU A 159 59.17 8.60 10.06
CA GLU A 159 57.98 8.00 9.44
C GLU A 159 57.72 8.62 8.06
N PHE A 160 57.24 7.80 7.12
CA PHE A 160 56.76 8.13 5.79
C PHE A 160 55.36 7.53 5.60
N GLY A 161 54.34 8.30 5.97
CA GLY A 161 52.94 7.93 5.79
C GLY A 161 52.39 8.31 4.42
N VAL A 162 51.53 7.48 3.85
CA VAL A 162 50.84 7.70 2.58
C VAL A 162 49.33 7.61 2.78
N TYR A 163 48.56 8.56 2.26
CA TYR A 163 47.13 8.68 2.52
C TYR A 163 46.33 8.98 1.25
N GLY A 164 45.13 8.40 1.17
CA GLY A 164 44.14 8.66 0.11
C GLY A 164 43.05 9.65 0.54
N PRO A 165 42.21 10.10 -0.40
CA PRO A 165 41.09 10.98 -0.09
C PRO A 165 40.10 10.30 0.86
N ALA A 166 39.50 11.07 1.78
CA ALA A 166 38.43 10.57 2.63
C ALA A 166 37.25 10.10 1.77
N ALA A 167 36.76 8.87 1.99
CA ALA A 167 35.55 8.41 1.34
C ALA A 167 34.35 9.22 1.85
N THR A 168 33.58 9.81 0.93
CA THR A 168 32.47 10.72 1.27
C THR A 168 31.09 10.11 1.02
N ALA A 169 31.02 8.90 0.47
CA ALA A 169 29.76 8.22 0.17
C ALA A 169 29.59 7.01 1.10
N GLY A 170 28.50 7.02 1.86
CA GLY A 170 28.06 5.88 2.67
C GLY A 170 27.48 4.73 1.83
N PRO A 171 26.92 3.72 2.48
CA PRO A 171 26.44 2.54 1.80
C PRO A 171 25.21 2.87 0.95
N THR A 172 25.06 2.17 -0.18
CA THR A 172 23.93 2.28 -1.10
C THR A 172 23.26 0.92 -1.27
N ILE A 173 21.93 0.87 -1.13
CA ILE A 173 21.15 -0.35 -1.38
C ILE A 173 20.93 -0.47 -2.89
N THR A 174 21.39 -1.59 -3.47
CA THR A 174 21.28 -1.91 -4.90
C THR A 174 20.11 -2.84 -5.21
N ALA A 175 19.59 -3.57 -4.21
CA ALA A 175 18.33 -4.30 -4.30
C ALA A 175 17.59 -4.25 -2.97
N GLN A 176 16.35 -3.76 -3.01
CA GLN A 176 15.47 -3.65 -1.84
C GLN A 176 14.88 -5.02 -1.47
N PRO A 177 14.56 -5.26 -0.17
CA PRO A 177 13.73 -6.39 0.22
C PRO A 177 12.37 -6.35 -0.49
N ALA A 178 11.90 -7.49 -0.98
CA ALA A 178 10.60 -7.62 -1.62
C ALA A 178 9.54 -8.07 -0.59
N SER A 179 8.32 -7.52 -0.69
CA SER A 179 7.14 -8.03 0.04
C SER A 179 6.89 -9.51 -0.30
N GLN A 180 6.36 -10.26 0.65
CA GLN A 180 6.16 -11.72 0.54
C GLN A 180 4.74 -12.08 0.96
N THR A 181 4.10 -12.99 0.22
CA THR A 181 2.80 -13.56 0.57
C THR A 181 2.95 -15.07 0.71
N VAL A 182 2.57 -15.62 1.86
CA VAL A 182 2.68 -17.05 2.16
C VAL A 182 1.49 -17.57 2.94
N THR A 183 1.33 -18.88 3.01
CA THR A 183 0.36 -19.53 3.90
C THR A 183 0.96 -19.67 5.30
N ALA A 184 0.13 -19.55 6.35
CA ALA A 184 0.56 -19.82 7.72
C ALA A 184 1.18 -21.22 7.87
N GLY A 185 2.15 -21.35 8.78
CA GLY A 185 2.89 -22.58 9.02
C GLY A 185 4.20 -22.71 8.24
N VAL A 186 4.61 -21.71 7.46
CA VAL A 186 5.89 -21.69 6.74
C VAL A 186 6.84 -20.59 7.25
N THR A 187 8.12 -20.67 6.89
CA THR A 187 9.11 -19.59 7.06
C THR A 187 9.37 -18.86 5.75
N VAL A 188 9.77 -17.60 5.81
CA VAL A 188 10.14 -16.79 4.64
C VAL A 188 11.55 -16.24 4.78
N THR A 189 12.27 -16.07 3.67
CA THR A 189 13.56 -15.38 3.63
C THR A 189 13.42 -14.01 2.96
N PHE A 190 13.79 -12.95 3.68
CA PHE A 190 14.00 -11.62 3.12
C PHE A 190 15.49 -11.41 2.79
N THR A 191 15.79 -10.69 1.71
CA THR A 191 17.16 -10.42 1.26
C THR A 191 17.34 -8.95 0.88
N VAL A 192 18.55 -8.42 1.06
CA VAL A 192 18.97 -7.10 0.58
C VAL A 192 20.30 -7.22 -0.17
N ALA A 193 20.51 -6.38 -1.19
CA ALA A 193 21.83 -6.18 -1.78
C ALA A 193 22.27 -4.73 -1.58
N ALA A 194 23.52 -4.52 -1.19
CA ALA A 194 24.09 -3.20 -0.95
C ALA A 194 25.58 -3.17 -1.29
N THR A 195 26.09 -1.98 -1.59
CA THR A 195 27.51 -1.66 -1.77
C THR A 195 27.90 -0.58 -0.78
N GLY A 196 29.18 -0.49 -0.41
CA GLY A 196 29.69 0.53 0.49
C GLY A 196 31.20 0.41 0.70
N THR A 197 31.74 1.27 1.55
CA THR A 197 33.17 1.32 1.84
C THR A 197 33.54 0.33 2.93
N GLY A 198 34.34 -0.69 2.59
CA GLY A 198 34.79 -1.71 3.54
C GLY A 198 33.74 -2.78 3.83
N ALA A 199 33.82 -3.39 5.01
CA ALA A 199 32.88 -4.45 5.42
C ALA A 199 31.52 -3.84 5.77
N LEU A 200 30.46 -4.39 5.17
CA LEU A 200 29.09 -4.01 5.49
C LEU A 200 28.60 -4.76 6.73
N SER A 201 27.84 -4.06 7.56
CA SER A 201 27.08 -4.63 8.67
C SER A 201 25.58 -4.40 8.44
N TYR A 202 24.76 -5.32 8.92
CA TYR A 202 23.32 -5.32 8.71
C TYR A 202 22.59 -5.39 10.05
N GLN A 203 21.40 -4.83 10.13
CA GLN A 203 20.47 -5.04 11.22
C GLN A 203 19.04 -5.05 10.67
N TRP A 204 18.39 -6.20 10.67
CA TRP A 204 16.98 -6.31 10.29
C TRP A 204 16.06 -5.81 11.40
N LEU A 205 14.92 -5.24 11.00
CA LEU A 205 13.89 -4.71 11.89
C LEU A 205 12.53 -5.35 11.56
N LYS A 206 11.76 -5.68 12.58
CA LYS A 206 10.34 -6.09 12.51
C LYS A 206 9.50 -4.93 13.03
N ASN A 207 8.65 -4.32 12.18
CA ASN A 207 7.85 -3.15 12.54
C ASN A 207 8.68 -2.00 13.17
N GLY A 208 9.88 -1.77 12.62
CA GLY A 208 10.82 -0.75 13.11
C GLY A 208 11.61 -1.14 14.37
N VAL A 209 11.40 -2.33 14.92
CA VAL A 209 12.14 -2.83 16.10
C VAL A 209 13.26 -3.78 15.67
N PRO A 210 14.52 -3.57 16.11
CA PRO A 210 15.63 -4.45 15.77
C PRO A 210 15.39 -5.92 16.17
N ILE A 211 15.65 -6.84 15.24
CA ILE A 211 15.58 -8.28 15.48
C ILE A 211 16.94 -8.76 15.98
N SER A 212 16.97 -9.31 17.20
CA SER A 212 18.22 -9.80 17.80
C SER A 212 18.90 -10.85 16.92
N GLY A 213 20.20 -10.66 16.64
CA GLY A 213 21.02 -11.58 15.85
C GLY A 213 20.79 -11.54 14.33
N ALA A 214 19.85 -10.76 13.82
CA ALA A 214 19.58 -10.65 12.38
C ALA A 214 20.53 -9.64 11.71
N ASN A 215 21.80 -10.04 11.57
CA ASN A 215 22.91 -9.17 11.17
C ASN A 215 23.57 -9.54 9.83
N SER A 216 22.83 -10.27 8.98
CA SER A 216 23.27 -10.71 7.65
C SER A 216 22.49 -10.00 6.53
N ALA A 217 22.98 -10.12 5.28
CA ALA A 217 22.29 -9.61 4.09
C ALA A 217 20.94 -10.32 3.81
N SER A 218 20.62 -11.38 4.56
CA SER A 218 19.33 -12.05 4.56
C SER A 218 18.82 -12.29 5.98
N TYR A 219 17.50 -12.44 6.11
CA TYR A 219 16.82 -12.80 7.35
C TYR A 219 15.74 -13.85 7.07
N VAL A 220 15.74 -14.93 7.84
CA VAL A 220 14.71 -15.98 7.79
C VAL A 220 13.77 -15.78 8.97
N THR A 221 12.46 -15.68 8.71
CA THR A 221 11.45 -15.55 9.76
C THR A 221 11.34 -16.85 10.57
N PRO A 222 10.87 -16.80 11.82
CA PRO A 222 10.23 -17.94 12.47
C PRO A 222 9.05 -18.46 11.63
N VAL A 223 8.54 -19.65 12.00
CA VAL A 223 7.30 -20.18 11.40
C VAL A 223 6.18 -19.16 11.62
N LEU A 224 5.54 -18.75 10.53
CA LEU A 224 4.61 -17.65 10.49
C LEU A 224 3.20 -18.09 10.87
N ALA A 225 2.51 -17.26 11.65
CA ALA A 225 1.09 -17.40 11.96
C ALA A 225 0.29 -16.29 11.25
N ILE A 226 -1.04 -16.42 11.20
CA ILE A 226 -1.92 -15.39 10.62
C ILE A 226 -1.73 -14.02 11.28
N ALA A 227 -1.47 -14.00 12.58
CA ALA A 227 -1.19 -12.78 13.33
C ALA A 227 0.10 -12.05 12.89
N ASP A 228 1.00 -12.70 12.13
CA ASP A 228 2.17 -12.05 11.55
C ASP A 228 1.87 -11.30 10.24
N SER A 229 0.69 -11.49 9.64
CA SER A 229 0.27 -10.79 8.43
C SER A 229 0.22 -9.26 8.67
N GLY A 230 0.66 -8.48 7.69
CA GLY A 230 0.82 -7.03 7.79
C GLY A 230 2.14 -6.58 8.43
N THR A 231 2.97 -7.50 8.94
CA THR A 231 4.28 -7.15 9.49
C THR A 231 5.19 -6.53 8.42
N SER A 232 5.85 -5.43 8.76
CA SER A 232 6.89 -4.81 7.94
C SER A 232 8.29 -5.30 8.34
N TYR A 233 9.11 -5.64 7.34
CA TYR A 233 10.52 -5.98 7.48
C TYR A 233 11.38 -4.98 6.72
N SER A 234 12.35 -4.39 7.41
CA SER A 234 13.35 -3.50 6.80
C SER A 234 14.74 -3.83 7.34
N VAL A 235 15.78 -3.27 6.74
CA VAL A 235 17.17 -3.48 7.16
C VAL A 235 17.94 -2.18 7.11
N THR A 236 18.73 -1.92 8.13
CA THR A 236 19.75 -0.86 8.13
C THR A 236 21.08 -1.48 7.72
N VAL A 237 21.70 -0.93 6.67
CA VAL A 237 23.03 -1.31 6.20
C VAL A 237 24.01 -0.22 6.62
N THR A 238 25.08 -0.59 7.31
CA THR A 238 26.10 0.34 7.83
C THR A 238 27.48 -0.02 7.33
N ASP A 239 28.23 0.97 6.89
CA ASP A 239 29.65 0.87 6.53
C ASP A 239 30.50 1.84 7.38
N ALA A 240 31.78 2.01 7.05
CA ALA A 240 32.69 2.88 7.80
C ALA A 240 32.35 4.39 7.71
N ILE A 241 31.52 4.80 6.75
CA ILE A 241 31.20 6.19 6.42
C ILE A 241 29.79 6.56 6.89
N GLY A 242 28.85 5.63 6.91
CA GLY A 242 27.51 5.87 7.44
C GLY A 242 26.55 4.69 7.31
N SER A 243 25.26 4.98 7.39
CA SER A 243 24.19 3.98 7.32
C SER A 243 23.06 4.39 6.39
N VAL A 244 22.44 3.42 5.73
CA VAL A 244 21.24 3.59 4.90
C VAL A 244 20.17 2.58 5.33
N ALA A 245 18.90 2.99 5.33
CA ALA A 245 17.77 2.12 5.61
C ALA A 245 17.10 1.67 4.30
N SER A 246 16.66 0.41 4.25
CA SER A 246 15.84 -0.10 3.15
C SER A 246 14.42 0.46 3.18
N ASN A 247 13.73 0.36 2.05
CA ASN A 247 12.27 0.42 2.05
C ASN A 247 11.72 -0.79 2.84
N PRO A 248 10.55 -0.65 3.49
CA PRO A 248 9.90 -1.78 4.16
C PRO A 248 9.31 -2.75 3.13
N ALA A 249 9.55 -4.04 3.35
CA ALA A 249 8.82 -5.14 2.71
C ALA A 249 7.67 -5.59 3.63
N ILE A 250 6.47 -5.77 3.07
CA ILE A 250 5.30 -6.21 3.82
C ILE A 250 5.15 -7.73 3.70
N LEU A 251 4.95 -8.39 4.83
CA LEU A 251 4.61 -9.81 4.90
C LEU A 251 3.09 -9.97 4.95
N THR A 252 2.53 -10.76 4.04
CA THR A 252 1.14 -11.20 4.08
C THR A 252 1.11 -12.70 4.40
N VAL A 253 0.38 -13.08 5.46
CA VAL A 253 0.21 -14.49 5.85
C VAL A 253 -1.26 -14.88 5.71
N ASN A 254 -1.54 -15.81 4.81
CA ASN A 254 -2.88 -16.30 4.50
C ASN A 254 -3.21 -17.58 5.27
N PRO A 255 -4.49 -17.83 5.61
CA PRO A 255 -4.91 -19.09 6.23
C PRO A 255 -4.60 -20.28 5.33
N GLY A 256 -4.24 -21.40 5.97
CA GLY A 256 -4.19 -22.68 5.28
C GLY A 256 -5.62 -23.19 5.11
N TYR A 257 -6.06 -23.37 3.87
CA TYR A 257 -7.37 -23.94 3.55
C TYR A 257 -7.23 -25.08 2.54
N THR A 258 -8.24 -25.95 2.50
CA THR A 258 -8.34 -26.99 1.49
C THR A 258 -9.04 -26.45 0.25
N VAL A 259 -8.40 -26.58 -0.92
CA VAL A 259 -9.05 -26.29 -2.21
C VAL A 259 -9.88 -27.49 -2.63
N TYR A 260 -11.16 -27.26 -2.92
CA TYR A 260 -12.10 -28.30 -3.37
C TYR A 260 -12.35 -28.14 -4.88
N PRO A 261 -11.77 -28.99 -5.76
CA PRO A 261 -11.98 -28.84 -7.19
C PRO A 261 -13.46 -28.81 -7.57
N GLY A 262 -13.89 -27.74 -8.27
CA GLY A 262 -15.27 -27.54 -8.70
C GLY A 262 -16.17 -26.79 -7.71
N PHE A 263 -15.67 -26.50 -6.50
CA PHE A 263 -16.40 -25.78 -5.45
C PHE A 263 -15.55 -24.64 -4.89
N VAL A 264 -16.20 -23.66 -4.28
CA VAL A 264 -15.56 -22.77 -3.32
C VAL A 264 -15.78 -23.35 -1.93
N GLY A 265 -14.71 -23.69 -1.22
CA GLY A 265 -14.85 -24.18 0.16
C GLY A 265 -15.28 -23.03 1.07
N THR A 266 -16.41 -23.16 1.77
CA THR A 266 -16.97 -22.12 2.62
C THR A 266 -17.04 -22.57 4.07
N ASP A 267 -16.20 -22.01 4.92
CA ASP A 267 -16.29 -22.25 6.36
C ASP A 267 -17.40 -21.39 6.98
N LEU A 268 -18.24 -22.02 7.80
CA LEU A 268 -19.38 -21.41 8.47
C LEU A 268 -19.01 -21.14 9.94
N ALA A 269 -18.58 -19.91 10.22
CA ALA A 269 -18.07 -19.50 11.52
C ALA A 269 -19.18 -18.89 12.39
N ASN A 270 -19.56 -19.59 13.46
CA ASN A 270 -20.44 -19.05 14.49
C ASN A 270 -19.65 -18.06 15.37
N ASN A 271 -19.95 -16.77 15.21
CA ASN A 271 -19.35 -15.68 15.98
C ASN A 271 -20.39 -14.92 16.81
N THR A 272 -21.53 -15.54 17.10
CA THR A 272 -22.63 -14.98 17.93
C THR A 272 -22.28 -14.82 19.41
N LYS A 273 -21.02 -15.11 19.79
CA LYS A 273 -20.48 -15.03 21.16
C LYS A 273 -21.31 -15.78 22.21
N GLY A 274 -21.92 -16.90 21.80
CA GLY A 274 -22.72 -17.76 22.67
C GLY A 274 -24.19 -17.38 22.74
N ALA A 275 -24.64 -16.36 22.00
CA ALA A 275 -26.07 -16.04 21.88
C ALA A 275 -26.84 -17.19 21.20
N TRP A 276 -26.24 -17.83 20.20
CA TRP A 276 -26.84 -18.96 19.49
C TRP A 276 -25.88 -20.14 19.40
N PRO A 277 -26.26 -21.33 19.90
CA PRO A 277 -25.49 -22.56 19.66
C PRO A 277 -25.63 -23.02 18.20
N ASP A 278 -24.67 -23.82 17.75
CA ASP A 278 -24.57 -24.25 16.34
C ASP A 278 -25.79 -25.03 15.82
N ASP A 279 -26.53 -25.70 16.69
CA ASP A 279 -27.75 -26.42 16.35
C ASP A 279 -28.98 -25.51 16.19
N GLN A 280 -28.83 -24.21 16.46
CA GLN A 280 -29.85 -23.18 16.28
C GLN A 280 -29.47 -22.13 15.22
N ILE A 281 -28.39 -22.35 14.47
CA ILE A 281 -28.02 -21.52 13.32
C ILE A 281 -28.25 -22.33 12.05
N TYR A 282 -29.19 -21.88 11.23
CA TYR A 282 -29.67 -22.57 10.04
C TYR A 282 -29.13 -21.90 8.78
N VAL A 283 -28.71 -22.73 7.81
CA VAL A 283 -28.22 -22.31 6.50
C VAL A 283 -29.11 -22.91 5.41
N THR A 284 -29.64 -22.07 4.54
CA THR A 284 -30.40 -22.47 3.35
C THR A 284 -29.79 -21.85 2.11
N VAL A 285 -29.40 -22.68 1.14
CA VAL A 285 -28.89 -22.21 -0.15
C VAL A 285 -29.96 -22.41 -1.21
N ILE A 286 -30.20 -21.39 -2.04
CA ILE A 286 -31.11 -21.48 -3.19
C ILE A 286 -30.60 -20.62 -4.36
N GLY A 287 -30.67 -21.11 -5.58
CA GLY A 287 -30.28 -20.38 -6.78
C GLY A 287 -30.56 -21.18 -8.05
N LEU A 288 -30.25 -20.65 -9.23
CA LEU A 288 -30.50 -21.34 -10.50
C LEU A 288 -29.42 -22.40 -10.75
N ASP A 289 -29.85 -23.66 -10.94
CA ASP A 289 -28.98 -24.74 -11.37
C ASP A 289 -28.45 -24.43 -12.78
N PRO A 290 -27.12 -24.39 -12.98
CA PRO A 290 -26.54 -24.12 -14.29
C PRO A 290 -26.83 -25.21 -15.34
N GLN A 291 -27.27 -26.41 -14.94
CA GLN A 291 -27.59 -27.51 -15.84
C GLN A 291 -29.03 -27.44 -16.34
N THR A 292 -29.98 -27.14 -15.47
CA THR A 292 -31.42 -27.22 -15.78
C THR A 292 -32.06 -25.85 -15.99
N GLY A 293 -31.45 -24.79 -15.44
CA GLY A 293 -32.03 -23.44 -15.40
C GLY A 293 -33.21 -23.30 -14.42
N VAL A 294 -33.47 -24.33 -13.60
CA VAL A 294 -34.50 -24.32 -12.57
C VAL A 294 -33.88 -23.86 -11.25
N PHE A 295 -34.66 -23.25 -10.35
CA PHE A 295 -34.18 -23.01 -9.00
C PHE A 295 -33.87 -24.34 -8.30
N ALA A 296 -32.78 -24.38 -7.55
CA ALA A 296 -32.26 -25.55 -6.88
C ALA A 296 -31.72 -25.17 -5.51
N THR A 297 -31.71 -26.14 -4.59
CA THR A 297 -31.06 -26.04 -3.28
C THR A 297 -29.72 -26.78 -3.27
N VAL A 298 -28.88 -26.48 -2.28
CA VAL A 298 -27.54 -27.05 -2.14
C VAL A 298 -27.36 -27.64 -0.74
N LYS A 299 -26.92 -28.90 -0.67
CA LYS A 299 -26.51 -29.56 0.58
C LYS A 299 -25.07 -29.18 0.97
N PRO A 300 -24.63 -29.38 2.23
CA PRO A 300 -23.27 -29.03 2.67
C PRO A 300 -22.14 -29.61 1.80
N ASP A 301 -22.34 -30.79 1.21
CA ASP A 301 -21.37 -31.46 0.34
C ASP A 301 -21.31 -30.89 -1.09
N GLY A 302 -22.14 -29.89 -1.41
CA GLY A 302 -22.24 -29.25 -2.71
C GLY A 302 -23.23 -29.91 -3.67
N THR A 303 -23.99 -30.92 -3.23
CA THR A 303 -25.04 -31.54 -4.04
C THR A 303 -26.13 -30.55 -4.36
N ILE A 304 -26.35 -30.29 -5.65
CA ILE A 304 -27.46 -29.47 -6.18
C ILE A 304 -28.71 -30.36 -6.34
N THR A 305 -29.88 -29.84 -5.98
CA THR A 305 -31.17 -30.50 -6.22
C THR A 305 -32.21 -29.47 -6.63
N ASP A 306 -32.75 -29.60 -7.85
CA ASP A 306 -33.85 -28.79 -8.35
C ASP A 306 -35.03 -28.81 -7.37
N VAL A 307 -35.59 -27.63 -7.11
CA VAL A 307 -36.78 -27.50 -6.26
C VAL A 307 -38.04 -27.80 -7.05
N SER A 308 -39.06 -28.28 -6.36
CA SER A 308 -40.37 -28.60 -6.92
C SER A 308 -41.49 -28.08 -6.01
N VAL A 309 -42.68 -27.82 -6.58
CA VAL A 309 -43.85 -27.45 -5.77
C VAL A 309 -44.23 -28.55 -4.78
N ALA A 310 -43.96 -29.82 -5.11
CA ALA A 310 -44.22 -30.95 -4.22
C ALA A 310 -43.35 -30.94 -2.95
N ASP A 311 -42.21 -30.24 -2.98
CA ASP A 311 -41.29 -30.15 -1.84
C ASP A 311 -41.93 -29.39 -0.66
N ASN A 312 -42.93 -28.54 -0.94
CA ASN A 312 -43.72 -27.88 0.10
C ASN A 312 -44.40 -28.89 1.04
N ASP A 313 -44.77 -30.07 0.55
CA ASP A 313 -45.54 -31.09 1.27
C ASP A 313 -44.75 -32.40 1.43
N ALA A 314 -43.45 -32.38 1.09
CA ALA A 314 -42.58 -33.55 1.22
C ALA A 314 -42.38 -33.95 2.69
N ALA A 315 -42.00 -35.21 2.93
CA ALA A 315 -41.74 -35.69 4.28
C ALA A 315 -40.66 -34.81 4.97
N GLY A 316 -40.97 -34.30 6.16
CA GLY A 316 -40.08 -33.39 6.90
C GLY A 316 -40.23 -31.91 6.53
N HIS A 317 -41.26 -31.54 5.76
CA HIS A 317 -41.63 -30.15 5.50
C HIS A 317 -41.85 -29.36 6.81
N LEU A 318 -41.70 -28.04 6.72
CA LEU A 318 -42.03 -27.10 7.78
C LEU A 318 -43.51 -26.71 7.70
N THR A 319 -44.07 -26.21 8.80
CA THR A 319 -45.44 -25.66 8.82
C THR A 319 -45.49 -24.38 9.67
N LYS A 320 -46.00 -23.29 9.10
CA LYS A 320 -46.24 -22.02 9.81
C LYS A 320 -47.46 -21.32 9.23
N ASN A 321 -48.25 -20.66 10.07
CA ASN A 321 -49.47 -19.95 9.67
C ASN A 321 -50.43 -20.79 8.80
N LYS A 322 -50.55 -22.10 9.09
CA LYS A 322 -51.36 -23.09 8.35
C LYS A 322 -50.90 -23.40 6.91
N ASN A 323 -49.70 -22.96 6.53
CA ASN A 323 -49.08 -23.30 5.26
C ASN A 323 -47.90 -24.23 5.48
N ASN A 324 -47.67 -25.15 4.53
CA ASN A 324 -46.49 -25.99 4.50
C ASN A 324 -45.38 -25.35 3.63
N TYR A 325 -44.12 -25.60 3.97
CA TYR A 325 -42.94 -25.09 3.29
C TYR A 325 -41.88 -26.18 3.22
N PRO A 326 -41.07 -26.26 2.16
CA PRO A 326 -39.96 -27.19 2.13
C PRO A 326 -38.99 -26.94 3.28
N ASN A 327 -38.30 -28.01 3.70
CA ASN A 327 -37.20 -27.91 4.64
C ASN A 327 -35.87 -28.19 3.93
N TYR A 328 -35.23 -27.12 3.46
CA TYR A 328 -33.92 -27.20 2.79
C TYR A 328 -32.74 -26.87 3.69
N ALA A 329 -33.01 -26.46 4.94
CA ALA A 329 -32.00 -25.97 5.83
C ALA A 329 -31.14 -27.11 6.41
N PHE A 330 -29.88 -26.81 6.67
CA PHE A 330 -29.04 -27.57 7.59
C PHE A 330 -28.51 -26.65 8.71
N THR A 331 -28.11 -27.22 9.84
CA THR A 331 -27.56 -26.44 10.96
C THR A 331 -26.03 -26.45 10.96
N LEU A 332 -25.42 -25.46 11.61
CA LEU A 332 -23.96 -25.44 11.82
C LEU A 332 -23.45 -26.64 12.64
N ALA A 333 -24.31 -27.26 13.45
CA ALA A 333 -24.00 -28.51 14.16
C ALA A 333 -23.93 -29.72 13.21
N GLN A 334 -24.67 -29.69 12.09
CA GLN A 334 -24.62 -30.73 11.06
C GLN A 334 -23.41 -30.57 10.15
N SER A 335 -23.05 -29.33 9.78
CA SER A 335 -21.82 -29.05 9.03
C SER A 335 -21.29 -27.65 9.28
N LYS A 336 -19.97 -27.56 9.43
CA LYS A 336 -19.20 -26.30 9.45
C LYS A 336 -18.62 -25.91 8.10
N LEU A 337 -18.77 -26.77 7.10
CA LEU A 337 -18.28 -26.57 5.74
C LEU A 337 -19.45 -26.64 4.76
N LEU A 338 -19.54 -25.66 3.89
CA LEU A 338 -20.36 -25.69 2.68
C LEU A 338 -19.43 -25.72 1.48
N LYS A 339 -19.56 -26.73 0.61
CA LYS A 339 -18.90 -26.72 -0.70
C LYS A 339 -19.80 -25.98 -1.68
N LEU A 340 -19.60 -24.68 -1.86
CA LEU A 340 -20.46 -23.89 -2.73
C LEU A 340 -20.20 -24.23 -4.21
N PRO A 341 -21.17 -24.80 -4.94
CA PRO A 341 -21.00 -25.16 -6.35
C PRO A 341 -21.23 -23.95 -7.24
N LYS A 342 -20.94 -24.11 -8.54
CA LYS A 342 -21.37 -23.14 -9.55
C LYS A 342 -22.89 -23.05 -9.58
N MET A 343 -23.41 -21.83 -9.47
CA MET A 343 -24.82 -21.50 -9.41
C MET A 343 -24.98 -20.00 -9.67
N SER A 344 -26.02 -19.61 -10.39
CA SER A 344 -26.34 -18.19 -10.67
C SER A 344 -27.56 -17.75 -9.87
N SER A 345 -27.68 -16.44 -9.61
CA SER A 345 -28.80 -15.89 -8.82
C SER A 345 -28.96 -16.59 -7.47
N GLY A 346 -27.82 -16.93 -6.86
CA GLY A 346 -27.76 -17.69 -5.62
C GLY A 346 -27.93 -16.79 -4.39
N ARG A 347 -28.60 -17.34 -3.37
CA ARG A 347 -28.66 -16.78 -2.02
C ARG A 347 -28.27 -17.84 -1.01
N VAL A 348 -27.52 -17.43 0.01
CA VAL A 348 -27.25 -18.23 1.20
C VAL A 348 -27.91 -17.52 2.38
N PHE A 349 -29.09 -17.98 2.76
CA PHE A 349 -29.81 -17.48 3.93
C PHE A 349 -29.19 -18.06 5.21
N ILE A 350 -28.95 -17.18 6.17
CA ILE A 350 -28.57 -17.52 7.54
C ILE A 350 -29.75 -17.12 8.43
N SER A 351 -30.18 -18.01 9.32
CA SER A 351 -31.30 -17.74 10.25
C SER A 351 -31.07 -18.34 11.63
N MET A 352 -31.66 -17.70 12.64
CA MET A 352 -31.45 -18.03 14.06
C MET A 352 -32.71 -18.62 14.69
N GLY A 353 -32.54 -19.70 15.47
CA GLY A 353 -33.60 -20.36 16.23
C GLY A 353 -34.53 -21.24 15.39
N GLU A 354 -34.89 -20.81 14.19
CA GLU A 354 -35.68 -21.57 13.21
C GLU A 354 -35.20 -21.27 11.77
N PRO A 355 -35.39 -22.19 10.80
CA PRO A 355 -35.03 -21.93 9.41
C PRO A 355 -35.98 -20.91 8.75
N VAL A 356 -35.50 -20.25 7.70
CA VAL A 356 -36.36 -19.44 6.81
C VAL A 356 -37.42 -20.28 6.09
N TYR A 357 -38.63 -19.74 5.96
CA TYR A 357 -39.78 -20.33 5.29
C TYR A 357 -39.87 -19.81 3.86
N LEU A 358 -39.33 -20.58 2.90
CA LEU A 358 -39.33 -20.24 1.48
C LEU A 358 -40.41 -21.05 0.75
N LYS A 359 -41.44 -20.40 0.21
CA LYS A 359 -42.53 -21.11 -0.47
C LYS A 359 -42.15 -21.41 -1.91
N ILE A 360 -42.21 -22.67 -2.36
CA ILE A 360 -42.02 -22.99 -3.79
C ILE A 360 -43.34 -22.80 -4.53
N LEU A 361 -43.26 -22.09 -5.65
CA LEU A 361 -44.38 -21.68 -6.47
C LEU A 361 -44.12 -22.03 -7.93
N GLN A 362 -45.20 -22.15 -8.69
CA GLN A 362 -45.17 -22.28 -10.14
C GLN A 362 -45.98 -21.15 -10.76
N ASP A 363 -45.38 -20.45 -11.73
CA ASP A 363 -46.08 -19.41 -12.47
C ASP A 363 -47.05 -19.99 -13.52
N ALA A 364 -47.84 -19.12 -14.17
CA ALA A 364 -48.81 -19.54 -15.18
C ALA A 364 -48.17 -20.16 -16.45
N LYS A 365 -46.86 -19.99 -16.66
CA LYS A 365 -46.10 -20.57 -17.77
C LYS A 365 -45.43 -21.89 -17.38
N GLY A 366 -45.58 -22.33 -16.14
CA GLY A 366 -44.98 -23.56 -15.62
C GLY A 366 -43.57 -23.38 -15.05
N ASN A 367 -43.03 -22.16 -14.99
CA ASN A 367 -41.71 -21.91 -14.41
C ASN A 367 -41.77 -22.07 -12.89
N ILE A 368 -40.81 -22.79 -12.34
CA ILE A 368 -40.68 -22.98 -10.89
C ILE A 368 -39.84 -21.85 -10.30
N GLY A 369 -40.30 -21.29 -9.18
CA GLY A 369 -39.58 -20.29 -8.40
C GLY A 369 -39.90 -20.40 -6.92
N TYR A 370 -39.40 -19.47 -6.13
CA TYR A 370 -39.68 -19.39 -4.71
C TYR A 370 -40.12 -17.99 -4.30
N ALA A 371 -40.95 -17.89 -3.27
CA ALA A 371 -41.21 -16.65 -2.55
C ALA A 371 -40.29 -16.60 -1.32
N GLY A 372 -39.40 -15.61 -1.30
CA GLY A 372 -38.58 -15.28 -0.13
C GLY A 372 -39.34 -14.46 0.93
N PRO A 373 -38.67 -14.11 2.04
CA PRO A 373 -39.25 -13.27 3.08
C PRO A 373 -39.71 -11.91 2.53
N ASN A 374 -40.90 -11.47 2.95
CA ASN A 374 -41.40 -10.13 2.66
C ASN A 374 -41.63 -9.34 3.95
N PRO A 375 -40.68 -8.49 4.38
CA PRO A 375 -40.78 -7.77 5.65
C PRO A 375 -41.87 -6.69 5.68
N GLN A 376 -42.52 -6.38 4.56
CA GLN A 376 -43.67 -5.46 4.53
C GLN A 376 -45.00 -6.15 4.78
N ASN A 377 -45.03 -7.49 4.76
CA ASN A 377 -46.21 -8.27 5.05
C ASN A 377 -46.16 -8.77 6.50
N THR A 378 -46.93 -8.15 7.39
CA THR A 378 -46.99 -8.52 8.82
C THR A 378 -47.53 -9.93 9.09
N THR A 379 -48.00 -10.64 8.06
CA THR A 379 -48.43 -12.05 8.14
C THR A 379 -47.43 -13.02 7.48
N ASP A 380 -46.29 -12.51 7.00
CA ASP A 380 -45.22 -13.32 6.44
C ASP A 380 -44.75 -14.36 7.49
N PRO A 381 -44.54 -15.63 7.11
CA PRO A 381 -44.06 -16.65 8.05
C PRO A 381 -42.68 -16.31 8.66
N ASN A 382 -41.90 -15.43 8.02
CA ASN A 382 -40.58 -15.01 8.47
C ASN A 382 -40.59 -13.73 9.30
N GLU A 383 -41.76 -13.15 9.60
CA GLU A 383 -41.87 -11.85 10.30
C GLU A 383 -41.05 -11.80 11.60
N ASN A 384 -41.01 -12.89 12.37
CA ASN A 384 -40.29 -12.99 13.64
C ASN A 384 -39.00 -13.84 13.58
N VAL A 385 -38.55 -14.21 12.39
CA VAL A 385 -37.31 -14.97 12.21
C VAL A 385 -36.16 -13.97 12.07
N PRO A 386 -35.12 -14.02 12.92
CA PRO A 386 -33.89 -13.29 12.66
C PRO A 386 -33.14 -13.99 11.52
N PHE A 387 -32.97 -13.31 10.40
CA PHE A 387 -32.25 -13.84 9.25
C PHE A 387 -31.55 -12.73 8.47
N ASP A 388 -30.62 -13.12 7.63
CA ASP A 388 -30.00 -12.28 6.59
C ASP A 388 -29.45 -13.21 5.49
N TRP A 389 -28.87 -12.68 4.42
CA TRP A 389 -28.33 -13.49 3.35
C TRP A 389 -27.09 -12.93 2.65
N TYR A 390 -26.30 -13.84 2.10
CA TYR A 390 -25.30 -13.54 1.07
C TYR A 390 -25.94 -13.72 -0.31
N GLU A 391 -25.61 -12.84 -1.25
CA GLU A 391 -25.97 -13.00 -2.66
C GLU A 391 -24.74 -13.39 -3.47
N PHE A 392 -24.90 -14.32 -4.41
CA PHE A 392 -23.78 -14.75 -5.23
C PHE A 392 -24.15 -15.20 -6.65
N THR A 393 -23.15 -15.14 -7.51
CA THR A 393 -23.09 -15.91 -8.76
C THR A 393 -21.69 -16.51 -8.87
N TYR A 394 -21.62 -17.84 -8.97
CA TYR A 394 -20.39 -18.56 -9.27
C TYR A 394 -20.53 -19.31 -10.58
N ASN A 395 -19.74 -18.95 -11.57
CA ASN A 395 -19.79 -19.55 -12.90
C ASN A 395 -18.38 -19.78 -13.46
N ASN A 396 -18.24 -19.92 -14.78
CA ASN A 396 -16.95 -20.17 -15.42
C ASN A 396 -16.03 -18.94 -15.50
N THR A 397 -16.56 -17.73 -15.30
CA THR A 397 -15.77 -16.48 -15.32
C THR A 397 -15.28 -16.08 -13.93
N GLY A 398 -15.91 -16.61 -12.87
CA GLY A 398 -15.50 -16.35 -11.50
C GLY A 398 -16.65 -16.39 -10.51
N LEU A 399 -16.35 -15.97 -9.28
CA LEU A 399 -17.29 -15.72 -8.22
C LEU A 399 -17.55 -14.21 -8.12
N PHE A 400 -18.82 -13.84 -7.98
CA PHE A 400 -19.29 -12.55 -7.48
C PHE A 400 -20.13 -12.85 -6.25
N ILE A 401 -19.80 -12.25 -5.11
CA ILE A 401 -20.51 -12.50 -3.86
C ILE A 401 -20.51 -11.24 -3.00
N ASN A 402 -21.61 -11.00 -2.27
CA ASN A 402 -21.76 -9.82 -1.42
C ASN A 402 -22.64 -10.14 -0.21
N THR A 403 -22.42 -9.40 0.89
CA THR A 403 -23.49 -9.12 1.86
C THR A 403 -24.42 -8.06 1.28
N THR A 404 -25.62 -7.85 1.81
CA THR A 404 -26.51 -6.82 1.28
C THR A 404 -27.35 -6.14 2.35
N GLN A 405 -27.60 -4.84 2.17
CA GLN A 405 -28.51 -4.04 3.00
C GLN A 405 -29.58 -3.37 2.13
N VAL A 406 -29.74 -3.78 0.86
CA VAL A 406 -30.64 -3.14 -0.10
C VAL A 406 -32.11 -3.20 0.36
N ASP A 407 -32.49 -4.32 0.98
CA ASP A 407 -33.85 -4.53 1.50
C ASP A 407 -33.93 -4.29 3.02
N GLU A 408 -32.96 -4.84 3.76
CA GLU A 408 -32.88 -4.75 5.22
C GLU A 408 -31.46 -5.04 5.71
N PHE A 409 -31.19 -4.67 6.96
CA PHE A 409 -30.16 -5.30 7.78
C PHE A 409 -30.85 -6.21 8.80
N GLY A 410 -30.48 -7.49 8.84
CA GLY A 410 -31.02 -8.46 9.79
C GLY A 410 -29.96 -9.10 10.70
N LEU A 411 -28.79 -9.44 10.16
CA LEU A 411 -27.69 -10.05 10.91
C LEU A 411 -26.34 -9.42 10.55
N PRO A 412 -25.41 -9.27 11.51
CA PRO A 412 -24.02 -8.94 11.20
C PRO A 412 -23.36 -10.11 10.48
N LEU A 413 -23.10 -9.95 9.19
CA LEU A 413 -22.45 -10.94 8.33
C LEU A 413 -21.11 -10.41 7.83
N VAL A 414 -20.06 -11.25 7.88
CA VAL A 414 -18.76 -10.97 7.26
C VAL A 414 -18.47 -12.01 6.20
N LEU A 415 -18.06 -11.51 5.04
CA LEU A 415 -17.61 -12.27 3.90
C LEU A 415 -16.10 -12.12 3.76
N ASP A 416 -15.38 -13.23 3.79
CA ASP A 416 -13.92 -13.26 3.66
C ASP A 416 -13.52 -14.25 2.57
N VAL A 417 -12.81 -13.82 1.52
CA VAL A 417 -12.64 -14.60 0.28
C VAL A 417 -11.19 -14.66 -0.15
N TRP A 418 -10.72 -15.86 -0.46
CA TRP A 418 -9.40 -16.14 -1.03
C TRP A 418 -9.51 -16.76 -2.42
N GLY A 419 -8.51 -16.46 -3.24
CA GLY A 419 -8.39 -17.03 -4.57
C GLY A 419 -7.02 -16.82 -5.20
N ASN A 420 -6.92 -17.17 -6.48
CA ASN A 420 -5.73 -16.99 -7.30
C ASN A 420 -4.46 -17.57 -6.65
N LYS A 421 -4.49 -18.84 -6.23
CA LYS A 421 -3.38 -19.54 -5.56
C LYS A 421 -2.96 -18.84 -4.27
N ALA A 422 -3.94 -18.50 -3.44
CA ALA A 422 -3.76 -17.73 -2.21
C ALA A 422 -3.03 -16.39 -2.41
N THR A 423 -3.18 -15.73 -3.57
CA THR A 423 -2.62 -14.37 -3.78
C THR A 423 -3.69 -13.28 -3.83
N PHE A 424 -4.95 -13.67 -4.00
CA PHE A 424 -6.10 -12.78 -3.84
C PHE A 424 -6.72 -13.01 -2.46
N HIS A 425 -7.02 -11.91 -1.76
CA HIS A 425 -7.74 -11.90 -0.49
C HIS A 425 -8.50 -10.59 -0.35
N GLN A 426 -9.79 -10.67 -0.04
CA GLN A 426 -10.63 -9.50 0.26
C GLN A 426 -11.66 -9.89 1.31
N GLN A 427 -12.01 -8.92 2.17
CA GLN A 427 -12.98 -9.08 3.24
C GLN A 427 -13.93 -7.88 3.26
N THR A 428 -15.23 -8.14 3.45
CA THR A 428 -16.30 -7.12 3.55
C THR A 428 -17.36 -7.57 4.56
N GLY A 429 -18.23 -6.65 5.00
CA GLY A 429 -19.33 -6.95 5.92
C GLY A 429 -19.25 -6.19 7.25
N ILE A 430 -20.00 -6.64 8.24
CA ILE A 430 -20.23 -5.94 9.52
C ILE A 430 -19.85 -6.84 10.69
N THR A 431 -19.13 -6.30 11.66
CA THR A 431 -18.63 -7.05 12.84
C THR A 431 -19.29 -6.65 14.16
N GLU A 432 -19.99 -5.51 14.16
CA GLU A 432 -20.65 -4.95 15.33
C GLU A 432 -21.92 -5.73 15.67
N SER A 433 -22.29 -5.76 16.96
CA SER A 433 -23.49 -6.49 17.41
C SER A 433 -24.77 -5.75 17.00
N ILE A 434 -25.87 -6.48 16.79
CA ILE A 434 -27.19 -5.92 16.45
C ILE A 434 -27.60 -4.85 17.47
N ALA A 435 -27.42 -5.13 18.76
CA ALA A 435 -27.80 -4.19 19.83
C ALA A 435 -27.03 -2.85 19.78
N ALA A 436 -25.77 -2.86 19.30
CA ALA A 436 -24.99 -1.64 19.11
C ALA A 436 -25.50 -0.87 17.89
N LEU A 437 -25.67 -1.58 16.77
CA LEU A 437 -26.12 -1.01 15.51
C LEU A 437 -27.52 -0.40 15.60
N ASP A 438 -28.45 -1.03 16.32
CA ASP A 438 -29.79 -0.47 16.57
C ASP A 438 -29.72 0.88 17.28
N GLN A 439 -28.85 0.98 18.29
CA GLN A 439 -28.67 2.20 19.07
C GLN A 439 -27.95 3.29 18.26
N GLU A 440 -26.94 2.91 17.50
CA GLU A 440 -26.14 3.83 16.66
C GLU A 440 -26.96 4.33 15.47
N PHE A 441 -27.79 3.48 14.84
CA PHE A 441 -28.67 3.90 13.75
C PHE A 441 -29.56 5.06 14.16
N VAL A 442 -30.13 4.99 15.37
CA VAL A 442 -30.99 6.04 15.92
C VAL A 442 -30.21 7.30 16.31
N ASN A 443 -28.97 7.13 16.77
CA ASN A 443 -28.11 8.25 17.17
C ASN A 443 -27.54 9.00 15.96
N GLU A 444 -27.31 8.30 14.86
CA GLU A 444 -26.51 8.78 13.74
C GLU A 444 -27.29 9.06 12.46
N THR A 445 -28.57 8.66 12.39
CA THR A 445 -29.43 8.96 11.25
C THR A 445 -30.55 9.95 11.60
N PRO A 446 -31.08 10.71 10.62
CA PRO A 446 -32.21 11.59 10.85
C PRO A 446 -33.49 10.83 11.23
N ALA A 447 -34.34 11.46 12.04
CA ALA A 447 -35.56 10.85 12.58
C ALA A 447 -36.53 10.29 11.52
N GLU A 448 -36.53 10.85 10.30
CA GLU A 448 -37.33 10.33 9.19
C GLU A 448 -36.96 8.89 8.77
N PHE A 449 -35.72 8.43 9.03
CA PHE A 449 -35.22 7.09 8.74
C PHE A 449 -35.56 6.05 9.81
N HIS A 450 -36.04 6.48 10.98
CA HIS A 450 -36.30 5.57 12.08
C HIS A 450 -37.66 4.87 11.94
N THR A 451 -37.71 3.59 12.26
CA THR A 451 -38.96 2.85 12.51
C THR A 451 -39.29 2.92 14.00
N THR A 452 -40.57 3.08 14.35
CA THR A 452 -41.03 3.14 15.74
C THR A 452 -42.10 2.08 16.00
N PRO A 453 -41.95 1.20 17.01
CA PRO A 453 -40.75 1.05 17.87
C PRO A 453 -39.54 0.56 17.06
N ILE A 454 -38.34 0.85 17.56
CA ILE A 454 -37.11 0.28 16.99
C ILE A 454 -37.22 -1.24 17.07
N SER A 455 -37.01 -1.90 15.94
CA SER A 455 -37.10 -3.35 15.83
C SER A 455 -35.72 -3.95 16.06
N ASN A 456 -35.56 -4.71 17.14
CA ASN A 456 -34.32 -5.47 17.39
C ASN A 456 -34.19 -6.71 16.47
N LEU A 457 -35.07 -6.86 15.47
CA LEU A 457 -35.05 -7.96 14.50
C LEU A 457 -34.45 -7.54 13.16
N ARG A 458 -34.68 -6.29 12.75
CA ARG A 458 -34.25 -5.77 11.44
C ARG A 458 -34.38 -4.27 11.33
N ILE A 459 -33.47 -3.66 10.58
CA ILE A 459 -33.57 -2.27 10.12
C ILE A 459 -33.91 -2.29 8.63
N LEU A 460 -35.09 -1.77 8.27
CA LEU A 460 -35.61 -1.83 6.91
C LEU A 460 -35.10 -0.67 6.04
N SER A 461 -34.90 -0.94 4.75
CA SER A 461 -34.53 0.09 3.79
C SER A 461 -35.64 1.14 3.60
N PRO A 462 -35.30 2.39 3.18
CA PRO A 462 -36.21 3.54 3.30
C PRO A 462 -37.60 3.37 2.65
N THR A 463 -37.68 2.74 1.46
CA THR A 463 -38.97 2.58 0.75
C THR A 463 -39.88 1.53 1.37
N LYS A 464 -39.33 0.70 2.27
CA LYS A 464 -40.08 -0.25 3.09
C LYS A 464 -40.69 0.41 4.33
N THR A 465 -40.36 1.68 4.60
CA THR A 465 -40.80 2.45 5.76
C THR A 465 -41.58 3.70 5.33
N THR A 466 -41.27 4.87 5.89
CA THR A 466 -41.98 6.14 5.68
C THR A 466 -41.71 6.78 4.32
N PHE A 467 -40.73 6.29 3.55
CA PHE A 467 -40.36 6.82 2.22
C PHE A 467 -41.02 6.07 1.05
N GLY A 468 -41.88 5.08 1.32
CA GLY A 468 -42.73 4.50 0.28
C GLY A 468 -43.60 5.57 -0.40
N ALA A 469 -44.13 5.29 -1.59
CA ALA A 469 -44.87 6.28 -2.40
C ALA A 469 -46.08 6.93 -1.69
N LYS A 470 -46.65 6.25 -0.69
CA LYS A 470 -47.76 6.74 0.15
C LYS A 470 -47.32 7.15 1.56
N GLY A 471 -46.03 7.05 1.87
CA GLY A 471 -45.47 7.38 3.16
C GLY A 471 -45.28 8.89 3.33
N VAL A 472 -45.16 9.34 4.58
CA VAL A 472 -45.02 10.76 4.93
C VAL A 472 -43.76 11.42 4.36
N ASN A 473 -42.73 10.62 4.08
CA ASN A 473 -41.48 11.06 3.46
C ASN A 473 -41.38 10.63 1.98
N GLY A 474 -42.50 10.28 1.34
CA GLY A 474 -42.53 9.78 -0.04
C GLY A 474 -42.07 10.79 -1.11
N GLN A 475 -41.85 12.05 -0.74
CA GLN A 475 -41.38 13.15 -1.63
C GLN A 475 -40.02 13.71 -1.20
N TYR A 476 -39.25 12.96 -0.40
CA TYR A 476 -38.00 13.41 0.23
C TYR A 476 -36.97 14.02 -0.73
N PHE A 477 -36.81 13.46 -1.93
CA PHE A 477 -35.86 13.95 -2.94
C PHE A 477 -36.45 14.96 -3.93
N ASP A 478 -37.76 15.22 -3.93
CA ASP A 478 -38.44 15.92 -5.03
C ASP A 478 -37.88 17.34 -5.27
N ALA A 479 -37.60 18.08 -4.19
CA ALA A 479 -36.99 19.41 -4.28
C ALA A 479 -35.55 19.36 -4.83
N TYR A 480 -34.76 18.38 -4.42
CA TYR A 480 -33.41 18.18 -4.93
C TYR A 480 -33.42 17.80 -6.41
N VAL A 481 -34.29 16.87 -6.81
CA VAL A 481 -34.51 16.51 -8.22
C VAL A 481 -34.90 17.75 -9.03
N ALA A 482 -35.80 18.59 -8.53
CA ALA A 482 -36.18 19.82 -9.22
C ALA A 482 -35.00 20.78 -9.41
N ASN A 483 -34.15 20.94 -8.40
CA ASN A 483 -32.95 21.78 -8.48
C ASN A 483 -31.94 21.23 -9.50
N ILE A 484 -31.67 19.93 -9.47
CA ILE A 484 -30.79 19.26 -10.44
C ILE A 484 -31.35 19.39 -11.86
N TRP A 485 -32.67 19.22 -12.03
CA TRP A 485 -33.31 19.41 -13.33
C TRP A 485 -33.18 20.84 -13.84
N ASN A 486 -33.35 21.84 -12.98
CA ASN A 486 -33.19 23.24 -13.37
C ASN A 486 -31.73 23.56 -13.74
N MET A 487 -30.77 23.10 -12.94
CA MET A 487 -29.34 23.29 -13.15
C MET A 487 -28.89 22.80 -14.53
N TYR A 488 -29.27 21.57 -14.88
CA TYR A 488 -28.86 20.92 -16.11
C TYR A 488 -29.72 21.26 -17.34
N SER A 489 -30.69 22.17 -17.20
CA SER A 489 -31.46 22.68 -18.34
C SER A 489 -30.65 23.68 -19.17
N ALA A 490 -29.75 24.43 -18.52
CA ALA A 490 -28.89 25.43 -19.14
C ALA A 490 -27.41 25.00 -19.20
N ASN A 491 -26.98 24.06 -18.35
CA ASN A 491 -25.60 23.61 -18.26
C ASN A 491 -25.57 22.12 -18.61
N PRO A 492 -24.90 21.65 -19.67
CA PRO A 492 -24.89 20.23 -19.96
C PRO A 492 -24.08 19.42 -18.93
N LEU A 493 -24.64 18.31 -18.45
CA LEU A 493 -23.91 17.32 -17.66
C LEU A 493 -23.01 16.50 -18.58
N ILE A 494 -21.75 16.34 -18.22
CA ILE A 494 -20.77 15.55 -18.98
C ILE A 494 -20.38 14.32 -18.16
N VAL A 495 -20.71 13.14 -18.65
CA VAL A 495 -20.37 11.84 -18.03
C VAL A 495 -19.42 11.09 -18.96
N ASN A 496 -18.31 10.57 -18.43
CA ASN A 496 -17.43 9.69 -19.18
C ASN A 496 -17.61 8.25 -18.66
N LEU A 497 -17.93 7.31 -19.54
CA LEU A 497 -18.12 5.89 -19.20
C LEU A 497 -17.30 5.00 -20.12
N PHE A 498 -17.11 3.74 -19.70
CA PHE A 498 -16.41 2.70 -20.47
C PHE A 498 -14.96 3.04 -20.85
N GLY A 499 -14.34 3.98 -20.13
CA GLY A 499 -12.96 4.42 -20.32
C GLY A 499 -12.70 5.31 -21.55
N ASN A 500 -13.55 5.26 -22.58
CA ASN A 500 -13.31 5.96 -23.85
C ASN A 500 -14.56 6.60 -24.47
N ARG A 501 -15.69 6.71 -23.75
CA ARG A 501 -16.93 7.30 -24.27
C ARG A 501 -17.38 8.48 -23.41
N ARG A 502 -17.91 9.52 -24.05
CA ARG A 502 -18.42 10.73 -23.38
C ARG A 502 -19.86 10.99 -23.78
N PHE A 503 -20.66 11.29 -22.77
CA PHE A 503 -22.08 11.57 -22.89
C PHE A 503 -22.33 12.98 -22.35
N THR A 504 -22.94 13.81 -23.18
CA THR A 504 -23.35 15.17 -22.83
C THR A 504 -24.86 15.22 -22.79
N GLY A 505 -25.44 15.62 -21.67
CA GLY A 505 -26.89 15.66 -21.50
C GLY A 505 -27.42 16.98 -21.00
N THR A 506 -28.65 17.31 -21.41
CA THR A 506 -29.44 18.41 -20.87
C THR A 506 -30.84 17.95 -20.51
N THR A 507 -31.49 18.67 -19.61
CA THR A 507 -32.83 18.31 -19.14
C THR A 507 -33.94 18.98 -19.93
N THR A 508 -35.05 18.26 -20.05
CA THR A 508 -36.38 18.80 -20.37
C THR A 508 -37.25 18.74 -19.11
N ALA A 509 -38.54 19.06 -19.21
CA ALA A 509 -39.47 18.93 -18.09
C ALA A 509 -39.52 17.48 -17.53
N THR A 510 -39.41 16.47 -18.40
CA THR A 510 -39.67 15.07 -18.04
C THR A 510 -38.47 14.15 -18.14
N SER A 511 -37.39 14.59 -18.79
CA SER A 511 -36.24 13.73 -19.07
C SER A 511 -34.90 14.45 -19.00
N PHE A 512 -33.85 13.64 -18.89
CA PHE A 512 -32.46 14.00 -19.12
C PHE A 512 -32.04 13.35 -20.44
N ASN A 513 -31.79 14.16 -21.46
CA ASN A 513 -31.48 13.67 -22.80
C ASN A 513 -29.97 13.75 -23.04
N PHE A 514 -29.33 12.59 -23.18
CA PHE A 514 -27.91 12.48 -23.44
C PHE A 514 -27.64 12.25 -24.92
N THR A 515 -26.51 12.78 -25.38
CA THR A 515 -25.94 12.49 -26.69
C THR A 515 -24.51 11.98 -26.50
N GLU A 516 -24.13 10.95 -27.26
CA GLU A 516 -22.74 10.52 -27.30
C GLU A 516 -21.92 11.48 -28.16
N VAL A 517 -20.79 11.96 -27.61
CA VAL A 517 -19.90 12.92 -28.25
C VAL A 517 -18.47 12.41 -28.29
N ASN A 518 -17.74 12.79 -29.33
CA ASN A 518 -16.33 12.45 -29.50
C ASN A 518 -15.48 13.13 -28.41
N LEU A 519 -14.59 12.37 -27.78
CA LEU A 519 -13.76 12.85 -26.67
C LEU A 519 -12.86 14.04 -27.01
N ASN A 520 -12.37 14.11 -28.26
CA ASN A 520 -11.35 15.08 -28.68
C ASN A 520 -11.96 16.40 -29.14
N ASN A 521 -13.11 16.36 -29.83
CA ASN A 521 -13.69 17.54 -30.46
C ASN A 521 -15.15 17.82 -30.07
N GLY A 522 -15.77 16.97 -29.25
CA GLY A 522 -17.16 17.14 -28.80
C GLY A 522 -18.22 16.94 -29.89
N ALA A 523 -17.85 16.46 -31.08
CA ALA A 523 -18.81 16.23 -32.16
C ALA A 523 -19.74 15.05 -31.85
N PHE A 524 -21.01 15.17 -32.23
CA PHE A 524 -22.01 14.12 -32.07
C PHE A 524 -21.63 12.83 -32.80
N VAL A 525 -21.80 11.68 -32.14
CA VAL A 525 -21.38 10.35 -32.64
C VAL A 525 -22.57 9.51 -33.13
N GLY A 526 -23.80 10.03 -33.11
CA GLY A 526 -24.97 9.40 -33.75
C GLY A 526 -25.97 8.74 -32.79
N ASN A 527 -25.65 8.63 -31.49
CA ASN A 527 -26.51 7.96 -30.50
C ASN A 527 -27.04 8.94 -29.44
N SER A 528 -28.31 8.75 -29.06
CA SER A 528 -28.96 9.50 -27.98
C SER A 528 -29.63 8.57 -26.99
N TYR A 529 -29.62 8.96 -25.72
CA TYR A 529 -30.10 8.18 -24.58
C TYR A 529 -31.00 9.06 -23.69
N VAL A 530 -31.92 8.44 -22.95
CA VAL A 530 -32.91 9.19 -22.16
C VAL A 530 -33.02 8.62 -20.76
N VAL A 531 -32.64 9.40 -19.75
CA VAL A 531 -32.95 9.09 -18.35
C VAL A 531 -34.20 9.85 -17.95
N ASN A 532 -35.27 9.14 -17.56
CA ASN A 532 -36.51 9.80 -17.19
C ASN A 532 -36.36 10.46 -15.81
N ARG A 533 -37.13 11.53 -15.56
CA ARG A 533 -37.10 12.22 -14.28
C ARG A 533 -37.52 11.28 -13.14
N PRO A 534 -36.68 11.08 -12.10
CA PRO A 534 -36.95 10.15 -11.03
C PRO A 534 -37.90 10.71 -9.99
N THR A 535 -38.64 9.78 -9.38
CA THR A 535 -39.29 9.97 -8.09
C THR A 535 -38.32 9.68 -6.94
N THR A 536 -38.71 10.05 -5.71
CA THR A 536 -38.00 9.61 -4.50
C THR A 536 -37.84 8.09 -4.43
N GLN A 537 -38.84 7.33 -4.89
CA GLN A 537 -38.80 5.87 -4.86
C GLN A 537 -37.86 5.29 -5.93
N ASP A 538 -37.79 5.90 -7.11
CA ASP A 538 -36.82 5.52 -8.15
C ASP A 538 -35.39 5.70 -7.66
N ILE A 539 -35.11 6.75 -6.89
CA ILE A 539 -33.79 7.00 -6.31
C ILE A 539 -33.44 5.95 -5.26
N PHE A 540 -34.27 5.75 -4.24
CA PHE A 540 -33.92 4.82 -3.15
C PHE A 540 -33.78 3.36 -3.62
N GLN A 541 -34.62 2.92 -4.57
CA GLN A 541 -34.60 1.54 -5.07
C GLN A 541 -33.69 1.37 -6.29
N CYS A 542 -33.19 2.46 -6.87
CA CYS A 542 -32.62 2.47 -8.22
C CYS A 542 -33.45 1.67 -9.21
N SER A 543 -34.74 1.94 -9.23
CA SER A 543 -35.73 1.24 -10.04
C SER A 543 -36.44 2.23 -10.98
N GLY A 544 -37.40 1.73 -11.75
CA GLY A 544 -38.27 2.59 -12.56
C GLY A 544 -37.46 3.46 -13.51
N SER A 545 -37.49 4.78 -13.36
CA SER A 545 -36.73 5.69 -14.22
C SER A 545 -35.20 5.56 -14.11
N MET A 546 -34.72 4.84 -13.09
CA MET A 546 -33.30 4.61 -12.79
C MET A 546 -32.86 3.17 -13.12
N ALA A 547 -33.71 2.36 -13.74
CA ALA A 547 -33.35 1.04 -14.26
C ALA A 547 -34.27 0.61 -15.40
N LYS A 548 -34.62 1.55 -16.28
CA LYS A 548 -35.56 1.30 -17.38
C LYS A 548 -34.83 0.70 -18.57
N GLY A 549 -33.74 1.35 -18.98
CA GLY A 549 -33.07 1.12 -20.26
C GLY A 549 -33.99 1.25 -21.49
N ASP A 550 -33.40 1.06 -22.67
CA ASP A 550 -34.13 0.93 -23.94
C ASP A 550 -33.61 -0.28 -24.72
N PRO A 551 -34.21 -1.48 -24.60
CA PRO A 551 -33.70 -2.71 -25.22
C PRO A 551 -33.61 -2.63 -26.75
N THR A 552 -34.18 -1.61 -27.40
CA THR A 552 -34.10 -1.39 -28.85
C THR A 552 -32.92 -0.51 -29.29
N LYS A 553 -32.29 0.23 -28.37
CA LYS A 553 -31.13 1.11 -28.62
C LYS A 553 -29.89 0.69 -27.83
N ASP A 554 -30.05 -0.29 -26.96
CA ASP A 554 -29.11 -0.61 -25.89
C ASP A 554 -28.17 -1.75 -26.26
N ILE A 555 -27.44 -1.59 -27.38
CA ILE A 555 -26.47 -2.58 -27.87
C ILE A 555 -25.34 -2.87 -26.86
N ASN A 556 -25.24 -2.13 -25.74
CA ASN A 556 -24.22 -2.28 -24.68
C ASN A 556 -24.66 -1.76 -23.27
N THR A 557 -25.93 -1.82 -22.90
CA THR A 557 -26.41 -1.35 -21.56
C THR A 557 -26.02 0.09 -21.18
N VAL A 558 -25.95 1.00 -22.15
CA VAL A 558 -25.46 2.39 -21.96
C VAL A 558 -26.45 3.23 -21.19
N GLU A 559 -27.74 3.12 -21.53
CA GLU A 559 -28.79 3.85 -20.80
C GLU A 559 -28.83 3.37 -19.34
N LEU A 560 -28.77 2.05 -19.12
CA LEU A 560 -28.66 1.46 -17.78
C LEU A 560 -27.41 1.94 -17.03
N ALA A 561 -26.27 2.09 -17.70
CA ALA A 561 -25.07 2.61 -17.07
C ALA A 561 -25.20 4.10 -16.67
N LEU A 562 -25.87 4.93 -17.49
CA LEU A 562 -26.18 6.32 -17.14
C LEU A 562 -27.16 6.39 -15.96
N GLU A 563 -28.22 5.58 -16.00
CA GLU A 563 -29.21 5.48 -14.93
C GLU A 563 -28.57 5.03 -13.61
N ALA A 564 -27.68 4.03 -13.63
CA ALA A 564 -26.98 3.57 -12.43
C ALA A 564 -26.09 4.65 -11.81
N GLN A 565 -25.30 5.35 -12.65
CA GLN A 565 -24.43 6.43 -12.20
C GLN A 565 -25.23 7.59 -11.60
N MET A 566 -26.32 7.98 -12.26
CA MET A 566 -27.22 9.02 -11.75
C MET A 566 -27.91 8.58 -10.45
N CYS A 567 -28.38 7.34 -10.35
CA CYS A 567 -29.00 6.85 -9.12
C CYS A 567 -28.05 6.90 -7.93
N ALA A 568 -26.82 6.41 -8.10
CA ALA A 568 -25.79 6.47 -7.06
C ALA A 568 -25.50 7.92 -6.66
N ALA A 569 -25.35 8.82 -7.64
CA ALA A 569 -25.10 10.22 -7.39
C ALA A 569 -26.27 10.94 -6.68
N PHE A 570 -27.53 10.56 -6.94
CA PHE A 570 -28.69 11.07 -6.21
C PHE A 570 -28.68 10.61 -4.75
N ASN A 571 -28.51 9.30 -4.51
CA ASN A 571 -28.43 8.75 -3.16
C ASN A 571 -27.33 9.43 -2.33
N ARG A 572 -26.16 9.64 -2.94
CA ARG A 572 -24.95 10.23 -2.33
C ARG A 572 -24.94 11.77 -2.29
N HIS A 573 -25.97 12.43 -2.81
CA HIS A 573 -26.06 13.90 -2.97
C HIS A 573 -24.86 14.52 -3.72
N VAL A 574 -24.43 13.92 -4.82
CA VAL A 574 -23.31 14.44 -5.63
C VAL A 574 -23.72 14.76 -7.06
N MET A 575 -25.00 14.67 -7.40
CA MET A 575 -25.49 14.98 -8.77
C MET A 575 -25.09 16.36 -9.28
N ALA A 576 -24.88 17.35 -8.41
CA ALA A 576 -24.52 18.71 -8.80
C ALA A 576 -23.06 18.86 -9.29
N ASP A 577 -22.17 17.92 -8.96
CA ASP A 577 -20.77 17.95 -9.36
C ASP A 577 -20.27 16.56 -9.74
N VAL A 578 -20.23 16.30 -11.05
CA VAL A 578 -19.77 15.01 -11.60
C VAL A 578 -18.33 14.65 -11.23
N THR A 579 -17.48 15.63 -10.89
CA THR A 579 -16.09 15.36 -10.47
C THR A 579 -16.02 14.66 -9.11
N THR A 580 -17.11 14.69 -8.35
CA THR A 580 -17.21 14.06 -7.03
C THR A 580 -17.87 12.68 -7.06
N TRP A 581 -18.44 12.23 -8.19
CA TRP A 581 -19.20 10.96 -8.28
C TRP A 581 -18.36 9.70 -7.96
N ALA A 582 -17.04 9.78 -8.07
CA ALA A 582 -16.11 8.71 -7.72
C ALA A 582 -15.26 9.01 -6.48
N THR A 583 -15.68 9.98 -5.66
CA THR A 583 -14.91 10.47 -4.50
C THR A 583 -15.69 10.19 -3.20
N PRO A 584 -15.42 9.07 -2.49
CA PRO A 584 -16.18 8.68 -1.31
C PRO A 584 -16.25 9.73 -0.21
N SER A 585 -15.18 10.51 -0.03
CA SER A 585 -15.15 11.60 0.96
C SER A 585 -16.10 12.76 0.68
N ALA A 586 -16.71 12.83 -0.51
CA ALA A 586 -17.69 13.85 -0.88
C ALA A 586 -19.15 13.37 -0.72
N PHE A 587 -19.37 12.07 -0.50
CA PHE A 587 -20.71 11.50 -0.43
C PHE A 587 -21.42 11.86 0.88
N TYR A 588 -22.74 12.02 0.80
CA TYR A 588 -23.64 12.20 1.96
C TYR A 588 -23.35 13.44 2.83
N LEU A 589 -22.65 14.44 2.29
CA LEU A 589 -22.30 15.66 3.04
C LEU A 589 -23.44 16.70 3.11
N ASN A 590 -24.53 16.49 2.37
CA ASN A 590 -25.66 17.43 2.26
C ASN A 590 -26.99 16.67 2.23
N SER A 591 -28.06 17.33 2.65
CA SER A 591 -29.43 16.79 2.62
C SER A 591 -30.22 17.36 1.43
N PRO A 592 -31.14 16.59 0.80
CA PRO A 592 -31.51 15.21 1.11
C PRO A 592 -30.44 14.20 0.67
N THR A 593 -30.24 13.13 1.44
CA THR A 593 -29.32 12.04 1.09
C THR A 593 -29.81 10.72 1.68
N ASN A 594 -29.33 9.60 1.16
CA ASN A 594 -29.66 8.29 1.70
C ASN A 594 -28.84 8.01 2.97
N SER A 595 -29.32 8.54 4.10
CA SER A 595 -28.66 8.39 5.42
C SER A 595 -28.64 6.95 5.91
N TYR A 596 -29.58 6.11 5.45
CA TYR A 596 -29.57 4.66 5.68
C TYR A 596 -28.35 4.00 5.04
N ALA A 597 -28.08 4.26 3.75
CA ALA A 597 -26.89 3.73 3.10
C ALA A 597 -25.59 4.28 3.72
N GLN A 598 -25.57 5.59 4.04
CA GLN A 598 -24.42 6.21 4.71
C GLN A 598 -24.08 5.53 6.05
N PHE A 599 -25.09 5.14 6.83
CA PHE A 599 -24.90 4.40 8.06
C PHE A 599 -24.14 3.09 7.80
N TRP A 600 -24.61 2.28 6.85
CA TRP A 600 -23.95 0.99 6.57
C TRP A 600 -22.51 1.13 6.09
N HIS A 601 -22.18 2.17 5.30
CA HIS A 601 -20.78 2.43 4.96
C HIS A 601 -19.91 2.74 6.19
N ARG A 602 -20.43 3.44 7.21
CA ARG A 602 -19.66 3.77 8.42
C ARG A 602 -19.36 2.56 9.30
N HIS A 603 -20.27 1.60 9.34
CA HIS A 603 -20.18 0.39 10.19
C HIS A 603 -19.71 -0.86 9.44
N SER A 604 -19.37 -0.75 8.14
CA SER A 604 -18.86 -1.86 7.34
C SER A 604 -17.35 -1.80 7.17
N MET A 605 -16.73 -2.98 7.12
CA MET A 605 -15.30 -3.13 6.91
C MET A 605 -14.85 -2.44 5.60
N GLY A 606 -13.82 -1.60 5.71
CA GLY A 606 -13.29 -0.86 4.56
C GLY A 606 -14.20 0.24 4.02
N GLY A 607 -15.30 0.56 4.68
CA GLY A 607 -16.28 1.52 4.18
C GLY A 607 -17.18 0.98 3.06
N LEU A 608 -17.21 -0.35 2.87
CA LEU A 608 -17.88 -1.00 1.74
C LEU A 608 -19.19 -1.66 2.18
N ALA A 609 -20.32 -1.18 1.67
CA ALA A 609 -21.65 -1.65 2.03
C ALA A 609 -22.56 -1.64 0.80
N TYR A 610 -23.52 -2.57 0.74
CA TYR A 610 -24.52 -2.60 -0.33
C TYR A 610 -25.82 -1.96 0.19
N GLY A 611 -25.78 -0.65 0.46
CA GLY A 611 -26.87 0.08 1.11
C GLY A 611 -28.03 0.47 0.18
N PHE A 612 -27.80 0.44 -1.13
CA PHE A 612 -28.81 0.59 -2.18
C PHE A 612 -28.36 -0.12 -3.47
N ALA A 613 -29.26 -0.38 -4.43
CA ALA A 613 -29.02 -1.32 -5.52
C ALA A 613 -27.82 -1.02 -6.47
N TYR A 614 -27.38 0.24 -6.57
CA TYR A 614 -26.20 0.63 -7.34
C TYR A 614 -25.04 1.18 -6.49
N ASP A 615 -24.86 0.67 -5.27
CA ASP A 615 -23.71 1.06 -4.43
C ASP A 615 -22.36 0.60 -5.02
N ASP A 616 -22.39 -0.37 -5.93
CA ASP A 616 -21.23 -0.86 -6.68
C ASP A 616 -20.62 0.21 -7.61
N VAL A 617 -21.38 1.26 -7.95
CA VAL A 617 -20.85 2.43 -8.67
C VAL A 617 -19.69 3.04 -7.87
N SER A 618 -18.55 3.16 -8.54
CA SER A 618 -17.28 3.61 -7.95
C SER A 618 -16.72 2.66 -6.88
N GLY A 619 -17.13 1.39 -6.92
CA GLY A 619 -16.58 0.30 -6.11
C GLY A 619 -16.87 0.43 -4.62
N GLN A 620 -18.07 0.91 -4.24
CA GLN A 620 -18.42 1.12 -2.83
C GLN A 620 -19.31 0.01 -2.23
N SER A 621 -19.81 -0.93 -3.04
CA SER A 621 -20.54 -2.07 -2.52
C SER A 621 -19.63 -3.04 -1.76
N SER A 622 -20.23 -3.90 -0.93
CA SER A 622 -19.54 -5.01 -0.25
C SER A 622 -19.20 -6.17 -1.18
N THR A 623 -19.33 -6.00 -2.50
CA THR A 623 -19.11 -7.07 -3.49
C THR A 623 -17.65 -7.44 -3.59
N ILE A 624 -17.39 -8.73 -3.48
CA ILE A 624 -16.10 -9.35 -3.77
C ILE A 624 -16.22 -10.13 -5.06
N SER A 625 -15.28 -9.89 -5.99
CA SER A 625 -15.19 -10.62 -7.25
C SER A 625 -13.80 -11.18 -7.46
N THR A 626 -13.73 -12.47 -7.84
CA THR A 626 -12.47 -13.11 -8.21
C THR A 626 -12.71 -14.15 -9.31
N GLY A 627 -11.81 -14.17 -10.30
CA GLY A 627 -11.88 -15.13 -11.42
C GLY A 627 -11.47 -16.56 -11.02
N THR A 628 -10.80 -16.74 -9.89
CA THR A 628 -10.29 -18.04 -9.41
C THR A 628 -10.53 -18.19 -7.92
N PRO A 629 -11.81 -18.25 -7.48
CA PRO A 629 -12.13 -18.45 -6.07
C PRO A 629 -11.65 -19.81 -5.60
N GLU A 630 -11.11 -19.87 -4.38
CA GLU A 630 -10.60 -21.11 -3.79
C GLU A 630 -11.29 -21.43 -2.47
N HIS A 631 -11.46 -20.41 -1.63
CA HIS A 631 -11.99 -20.57 -0.27
C HIS A 631 -12.66 -19.27 0.20
N MET A 632 -13.59 -19.40 1.15
CA MET A 632 -14.17 -18.28 1.85
C MET A 632 -14.63 -18.65 3.25
N VAL A 633 -14.83 -17.64 4.11
CA VAL A 633 -15.41 -17.78 5.44
C VAL A 633 -16.64 -16.89 5.53
N PHE A 634 -17.75 -17.46 5.98
CA PHE A 634 -18.94 -16.72 6.39
C PHE A 634 -18.91 -16.61 7.90
N THR A 635 -18.67 -15.40 8.41
CA THR A 635 -18.74 -15.15 9.85
C THR A 635 -20.13 -14.64 10.19
N ILE A 636 -20.77 -15.32 11.13
CA ILE A 636 -22.15 -15.07 11.54
C ILE A 636 -22.13 -14.43 12.92
N GLY A 637 -22.45 -13.14 12.98
CA GLY A 637 -22.50 -12.34 14.21
C GLY A 637 -23.89 -12.27 14.84
N TRP A 638 -23.96 -11.58 15.97
CA TRP A 638 -25.18 -11.28 16.72
C TRP A 638 -25.02 -9.98 17.51
#